data_AF-G0W8L2-F1
#
_entry.id   AF-G0W8L2-F1
#
_cell.length_a   1.000
_cell.length_b   1.000
_cell.length_c   1.000
_cell.angle_alpha   90.00
_cell.angle_beta   90.00
_cell.angle_gamma   90.00
#
_symmetry.space_group_name_H-M   'P 1'
#
loop_
_entity.id
_entity.type
_entity.pdbx_description
1 polymer ?
#
loop_
_entity_poly.entity_id
_entity_poly.type
_entity_poly.pdbx_seq_one_letter_code
_entity_poly.pdbx_strand_id
1 'polypeptide(L)'
;MLCQSRITWKPILSISTRLIHNQQVPTIRDNDSQLTDDNKKGQKIYSIIQRKKIDYFYKQTTSLTPRLVNLIDSIQNPFKLKAVIKHLQNHYGKERWPSFLSHLTKFSKDPDLFILKTHTHLNRKQYSIFIQKLRTIITTNDLPSEKKRQELYKLINLQYILFSRKEPFHCFILPDDIHKWFFENINKKGNEIFNHYKFLIDNDIHLSSSLHVQLLLRKLLQGSELDIQLVTFRMFFQFNSNRSKYVNSKTRDIHFIKFVKLYDLNFMILLINKYIQRNDFRLINLYLKALLEKLRLHRTINNDKHPNFKELEQKRQLAFIKFNNMLIHIVSKIGNIHLFTSIITFQIKYLQDFVPNSLKGNDSTILNLLHKPIHDFIRLLKSNGNQDDVFKLCVQLQKINAFQINKSYRFKNLILFELISSLKSLKDPKLSTQYLLSIYPLHESEKLAILLNNLNLWGWIFHDQPIKLSNSKLQSELQNIMNTSLLSDDMKLKKITPNIISPFISQIYSVLIETKFELMGETIYGKENYKAFLLNIYSNYKSYLQHSIIPNVASSSKNKLLLWKHNTSILNIILTAIKSKLYDTKLAYNVLLDFTSNSHFLKKIKMKNNNSFCPFSTVIYNSDQILTEHDLFKLFQIMEDNNVPLSFKTCVAMVFRYLKIDNKPLAKQWYDKILRVGFPINHFSLIKIIKENGWDFPLGFDKSLLEKLQQNEQSLSQSSSISETDQALLLDSNINALEDIEETASFPDSYLQNVQHKKTDNSQIDELLGLIATLKD
;
A
#
# COMPACT_ATOMS: atom_id res chain seq x y z
N MET A 1 47.47 -23.67 20.15
CA MET A 1 47.41 -25.08 19.67
C MET A 1 45.98 -25.35 19.25
N LEU A 2 45.64 -25.08 17.99
CA LEU A 2 45.52 -26.07 16.91
C LEU A 2 44.40 -27.09 17.15
N CYS A 3 43.26 -26.91 16.47
CA CYS A 3 42.81 -27.90 15.49
C CYS A 3 41.82 -27.29 14.49
N GLN A 4 42.19 -27.45 13.22
CA GLN A 4 41.48 -27.07 12.02
C GLN A 4 40.32 -28.03 11.76
N SER A 5 39.14 -27.53 11.43
CA SER A 5 38.18 -28.27 10.61
C SER A 5 37.85 -27.44 9.37
N ARG A 6 38.63 -27.69 8.30
CA ARG A 6 38.33 -27.28 6.93
C ARG A 6 37.11 -28.04 6.46
N ILE A 7 35.92 -27.47 6.58
CA ILE A 7 34.78 -27.89 5.74
C ILE A 7 34.89 -27.10 4.44
N THR A 8 35.44 -27.75 3.42
CA THR A 8 35.50 -27.24 2.06
C THR A 8 34.14 -27.37 1.40
N TRP A 9 33.32 -26.31 1.47
CA TRP A 9 32.22 -26.16 0.52
C TRP A 9 32.80 -25.76 -0.83
N LYS A 10 33.04 -26.75 -1.70
CA LYS A 10 33.26 -26.50 -3.12
C LYS A 10 32.02 -25.79 -3.67
N PRO A 11 32.12 -24.56 -4.17
CA PRO A 11 30.97 -23.92 -4.78
C PRO A 11 30.64 -24.64 -6.09
N ILE A 12 29.37 -25.02 -6.25
CA ILE A 12 28.75 -25.40 -7.52
C ILE A 12 28.69 -24.11 -8.39
N LEU A 13 29.86 -23.67 -8.88
CA LEU A 13 30.03 -22.51 -9.77
C LEU A 13 30.69 -22.90 -11.11
N SER A 14 30.99 -24.18 -11.32
CA SER A 14 31.68 -24.66 -12.54
C SER A 14 30.76 -25.02 -13.71
N ILE A 15 29.44 -25.07 -13.50
CA ILE A 15 28.48 -25.41 -14.56
C ILE A 15 27.81 -24.15 -15.17
N SER A 16 27.63 -23.08 -14.39
CA SER A 16 26.98 -21.84 -14.86
C SER A 16 27.90 -20.96 -15.71
N THR A 17 29.21 -21.01 -15.51
CA THR A 17 30.19 -20.21 -16.27
C THR A 17 30.48 -20.78 -17.66
N ARG A 18 30.31 -22.09 -17.90
CA ARG A 18 30.54 -22.73 -19.21
C ARG A 18 29.34 -22.66 -20.16
N LEU A 19 28.12 -22.50 -19.64
CA LEU A 19 26.90 -22.45 -20.47
C LEU A 19 26.51 -21.05 -20.98
N ILE A 20 27.12 -19.99 -20.45
CA ILE A 20 26.93 -18.61 -20.95
C ILE A 20 27.62 -18.40 -22.32
N HIS A 21 28.50 -19.31 -22.72
CA HIS A 21 29.28 -19.16 -23.95
C HIS A 21 28.51 -19.46 -25.23
N ASN A 22 27.41 -20.22 -25.16
CA ASN A 22 26.61 -20.59 -26.32
C ASN A 22 25.12 -20.47 -26.00
N GLN A 23 24.47 -19.35 -26.36
CA GLN A 23 23.09 -19.40 -26.85
C GLN A 23 22.63 -18.07 -27.48
N GLN A 24 22.06 -18.25 -28.67
CA GLN A 24 21.35 -17.27 -29.50
C GLN A 24 19.96 -16.99 -28.90
N VAL A 25 19.53 -15.73 -29.00
CA VAL A 25 18.18 -15.26 -28.64
C VAL A 25 17.24 -15.55 -29.82
N PRO A 26 15.96 -15.95 -29.60
CA PRO A 26 15.01 -16.21 -30.67
C PRO A 26 14.69 -14.90 -31.43
N THR A 27 14.94 -14.92 -32.74
CA THR A 27 14.68 -13.81 -33.67
C THR A 27 13.21 -13.74 -34.03
N ILE A 28 12.63 -12.55 -33.83
CA ILE A 28 11.36 -12.11 -34.43
C ILE A 28 11.58 -12.01 -35.95
N ARG A 29 10.64 -12.56 -36.73
CA ARG A 29 10.71 -12.87 -38.17
C ARG A 29 10.94 -11.70 -39.16
N ASP A 30 11.08 -10.47 -38.69
CA ASP A 30 11.37 -9.30 -39.56
C ASP A 30 12.88 -9.00 -39.72
N ASN A 31 13.76 -9.77 -39.10
CA ASN A 31 15.21 -9.49 -39.01
C ASN A 31 16.09 -10.17 -40.08
N ASP A 32 15.59 -11.12 -40.86
CA ASP A 32 16.46 -11.97 -41.71
C ASP A 32 17.04 -11.24 -42.94
N SER A 33 16.32 -10.26 -43.50
CA SER A 33 16.80 -9.43 -44.62
C SER A 33 17.84 -8.40 -44.18
N GLN A 34 17.70 -7.81 -42.99
CA GLN A 34 18.68 -6.86 -42.43
C GLN A 34 19.95 -7.56 -41.93
N LEU A 35 19.82 -8.77 -41.35
CA LEU A 35 20.98 -9.58 -40.95
C LEU A 35 21.84 -9.99 -42.15
N THR A 36 21.22 -10.33 -43.29
CA THR A 36 21.95 -10.71 -44.50
C THR A 36 22.71 -9.53 -45.11
N ASP A 37 22.15 -8.32 -45.09
CA ASP A 37 22.83 -7.11 -45.56
C ASP A 37 24.00 -6.68 -44.66
N ASP A 38 23.82 -6.66 -43.34
CA ASP A 38 24.90 -6.33 -42.39
C ASP A 38 26.01 -7.38 -42.37
N ASN A 39 25.69 -8.64 -42.69
CA ASN A 39 26.70 -9.68 -42.90
C ASN A 39 27.53 -9.44 -44.16
N LYS A 40 26.90 -9.06 -45.27
CA LYS A 40 27.59 -8.67 -46.51
C LYS A 40 28.48 -7.44 -46.31
N LYS A 41 28.00 -6.44 -45.57
CA LYS A 41 28.80 -5.25 -45.20
C LYS A 41 30.01 -5.62 -44.34
N GLY A 42 29.83 -6.47 -43.33
CA GLY A 42 30.94 -6.98 -42.51
C GLY A 42 32.01 -7.73 -43.31
N GLN A 43 31.60 -8.56 -44.28
CA GLN A 43 32.54 -9.25 -45.18
C GLN A 43 33.31 -8.28 -46.08
N LYS A 44 32.64 -7.23 -46.60
CA LYS A 44 33.29 -6.14 -47.36
C LYS A 44 34.31 -5.37 -46.51
N ILE A 45 34.01 -5.15 -45.23
CA ILE A 45 34.96 -4.53 -44.30
C ILE A 45 36.19 -5.42 -44.11
N TYR A 46 36.01 -6.73 -43.89
CA TYR A 46 37.12 -7.67 -43.75
C TYR A 46 38.01 -7.76 -45.00
N SER A 47 37.44 -7.72 -46.20
CA SER A 47 38.23 -7.75 -47.44
C SER A 47 39.02 -6.47 -47.70
N ILE A 48 38.52 -5.31 -47.25
CA ILE A 48 39.25 -4.03 -47.29
C ILE A 48 40.45 -4.06 -46.34
N ILE A 49 40.28 -4.64 -45.14
CA ILE A 49 41.28 -4.68 -44.08
C ILE A 49 42.40 -5.68 -44.38
N GLN A 50 42.06 -6.90 -44.81
CA GLN A 50 43.03 -7.98 -45.07
C GLN A 50 44.11 -7.64 -46.11
N ARG A 51 43.85 -6.65 -46.96
CA ARG A 51 44.72 -6.28 -48.09
C ARG A 51 45.63 -5.09 -47.82
N LYS A 52 45.55 -4.41 -46.66
CA LYS A 52 46.19 -3.10 -46.46
C LYS A 52 46.75 -2.92 -45.04
N LYS A 53 47.94 -2.29 -44.95
CA LYS A 53 48.54 -1.84 -43.67
C LYS A 53 47.85 -0.58 -43.16
N ILE A 54 47.90 -0.35 -41.85
CA ILE A 54 47.25 0.80 -41.19
C ILE A 54 47.69 2.14 -41.78
N ASP A 55 48.96 2.26 -42.17
CA ASP A 55 49.58 3.46 -42.75
C ASP A 55 48.93 3.88 -44.08
N TYR A 56 48.28 2.94 -44.79
CA TYR A 56 47.58 3.22 -46.04
C TYR A 56 46.33 4.09 -45.82
N PHE A 57 45.67 3.93 -44.66
CA PHE A 57 44.45 4.67 -44.33
C PHE A 57 44.73 6.09 -43.85
N TYR A 58 45.95 6.38 -43.35
CA TYR A 58 46.36 7.72 -42.94
C TYR A 58 46.74 8.63 -44.11
N LYS A 59 46.93 8.10 -45.32
CA LYS A 59 47.24 8.88 -46.52
C LYS A 59 45.99 9.61 -47.02
N GLN A 60 46.04 10.95 -47.02
CA GLN A 60 44.92 11.85 -47.38
C GLN A 60 44.36 11.61 -48.80
N THR A 61 45.10 10.96 -49.69
CA THR A 61 44.70 10.68 -51.08
C THR A 61 43.83 9.44 -51.27
N THR A 62 43.50 8.70 -50.20
CA THR A 62 42.78 7.43 -50.32
C THR A 62 41.27 7.55 -50.08
N SER A 63 40.46 7.20 -51.09
CA SER A 63 38.99 7.12 -50.99
C SER A 63 38.49 5.97 -50.08
N LEU A 64 39.41 5.15 -49.57
CA LEU A 64 39.09 3.97 -48.77
C LEU A 64 38.76 4.30 -47.31
N THR A 65 39.35 5.35 -46.73
CA THR A 65 39.06 5.74 -45.33
C THR A 65 37.61 6.22 -45.18
N PRO A 66 37.08 7.14 -46.02
CA PRO A 66 35.65 7.47 -46.01
C PRO A 66 34.73 6.28 -46.33
N ARG A 67 35.15 5.38 -47.23
CA ARG A 67 34.39 4.17 -47.59
C ARG A 67 34.29 3.19 -46.42
N LEU A 68 35.37 3.00 -45.67
CA LEU A 68 35.39 2.16 -44.47
C LEU A 68 34.49 2.74 -43.38
N VAL A 69 34.56 4.05 -43.14
CA VAL A 69 33.72 4.74 -42.16
C VAL A 69 32.24 4.65 -42.53
N ASN A 70 31.88 4.92 -43.79
CA ASN A 70 30.51 4.76 -44.28
C ASN A 70 29.98 3.32 -44.11
N LEU A 71 30.82 2.31 -44.35
CA LEU A 71 30.43 0.91 -44.14
C LEU A 71 30.18 0.62 -42.65
N ILE A 72 31.04 1.09 -41.75
CA ILE A 72 30.87 0.92 -40.30
C ILE A 72 29.62 1.67 -39.81
N ASP A 73 29.40 2.90 -40.25
CA ASP A 73 28.23 3.71 -39.89
C ASP A 73 26.92 3.09 -40.37
N SER A 74 26.94 2.42 -41.53
CA SER A 74 25.78 1.77 -42.14
C SER A 74 25.38 0.42 -41.51
N ILE A 75 26.17 -0.13 -40.59
CA ILE A 75 25.81 -1.34 -39.84
C ILE A 75 24.80 -0.96 -38.76
N GLN A 76 23.61 -1.57 -38.84
CA GLN A 76 22.54 -1.34 -37.87
C GLN A 76 22.56 -2.40 -36.75
N ASN A 77 23.01 -3.62 -37.04
CA ASN A 77 23.10 -4.71 -36.08
C ASN A 77 24.28 -4.51 -35.10
N PRO A 78 24.03 -4.29 -33.80
CA PRO A 78 25.09 -3.98 -32.84
C PRO A 78 26.00 -5.17 -32.52
N PHE A 79 25.51 -6.41 -32.65
CA PHE A 79 26.34 -7.61 -32.46
C PHE A 79 27.35 -7.75 -33.59
N LYS A 80 26.92 -7.50 -34.83
CA LYS A 80 27.80 -7.51 -35.99
C LYS A 80 28.84 -6.41 -35.91
N LEU A 81 28.40 -5.20 -35.56
CA LEU A 81 29.27 -4.05 -35.32
C LEU A 81 30.37 -4.37 -34.29
N LYS A 82 29.99 -4.95 -33.14
CA LYS A 82 30.95 -5.37 -32.10
C LYS A 82 31.95 -6.41 -32.58
N ALA A 83 31.52 -7.37 -33.41
CA ALA A 83 32.42 -8.36 -34.01
C ALA A 83 33.41 -7.71 -34.99
N VAL A 84 32.93 -6.79 -35.83
CA VAL A 84 33.76 -6.04 -36.79
C VAL A 84 34.80 -5.19 -36.07
N ILE A 85 34.41 -4.45 -35.01
CA ILE A 85 35.32 -3.63 -34.22
C ILE A 85 36.37 -4.48 -33.50
N LYS A 86 35.97 -5.61 -32.91
CA LYS A 86 36.91 -6.53 -32.26
C LYS A 86 37.92 -7.08 -33.25
N HIS A 87 37.49 -7.40 -34.47
CA HIS A 87 38.38 -7.86 -35.54
C HIS A 87 39.36 -6.75 -35.95
N LEU A 88 38.88 -5.54 -36.15
CA LEU A 88 39.70 -4.36 -36.44
C LEU A 88 40.75 -4.07 -35.35
N GLN A 89 40.35 -4.12 -34.07
CA GLN A 89 41.24 -3.94 -32.93
C GLN A 89 42.32 -5.02 -32.86
N ASN A 90 41.96 -6.27 -33.14
CA ASN A 90 42.91 -7.38 -33.14
C ASN A 90 43.87 -7.30 -34.34
N HIS A 91 43.39 -6.89 -35.51
CA HIS A 91 44.19 -6.81 -36.73
C HIS A 91 45.24 -5.69 -36.69
N TYR A 92 44.89 -4.52 -36.14
CA TYR A 92 45.79 -3.36 -36.11
C TYR A 92 46.54 -3.16 -34.79
N GLY A 93 46.27 -4.00 -33.79
CA GLY A 93 46.90 -3.95 -32.47
C GLY A 93 46.27 -2.92 -31.52
N LYS A 94 46.29 -3.24 -30.23
CA LYS A 94 45.66 -2.43 -29.17
C LYS A 94 46.29 -1.04 -28.99
N GLU A 95 47.57 -0.89 -29.32
CA GLU A 95 48.33 0.36 -29.14
C GLU A 95 48.06 1.38 -30.24
N ARG A 96 47.92 0.93 -31.49
CA ARG A 96 47.69 1.81 -32.64
C ARG A 96 46.20 2.11 -32.87
N TRP A 97 45.31 1.28 -32.31
CA TRP A 97 43.87 1.43 -32.43
C TRP A 97 43.32 2.79 -31.97
N PRO A 98 43.73 3.39 -30.83
CA PRO A 98 43.20 4.68 -30.39
C PRO A 98 43.53 5.82 -31.35
N SER A 99 44.75 5.86 -31.86
CA SER A 99 45.18 6.85 -32.87
C SER A 99 44.41 6.66 -34.18
N PHE A 100 44.26 5.41 -34.62
CA PHE A 100 43.52 5.09 -35.83
C PHE A 100 42.03 5.43 -35.71
N LEU A 101 41.43 5.15 -34.56
CA LEU A 101 40.06 5.50 -34.28
C LEU A 101 39.86 7.02 -34.36
N SER A 102 40.76 7.81 -33.75
CA SER A 102 40.71 9.27 -33.81
C SER A 102 40.78 9.81 -35.24
N HIS A 103 41.49 9.13 -36.14
CA HIS A 103 41.56 9.47 -37.55
C HIS A 103 40.26 9.11 -38.29
N LEU A 104 39.71 7.92 -38.05
CA LEU A 104 38.45 7.48 -38.66
C LEU A 104 37.26 8.38 -38.28
N THR A 105 37.20 8.83 -37.03
CA THR A 105 36.12 9.69 -36.53
C THR A 105 35.99 10.99 -37.34
N LYS A 106 37.09 11.53 -37.89
CA LYS A 106 37.08 12.76 -38.70
C LYS A 106 36.32 12.62 -40.02
N PHE A 107 36.09 11.39 -40.49
CA PHE A 107 35.41 11.11 -41.75
C PHE A 107 33.96 10.61 -41.57
N SER A 108 33.47 10.53 -40.32
CA SER A 108 32.08 10.13 -40.06
C SER A 108 31.15 11.33 -40.18
N LYS A 109 29.92 11.08 -40.65
CA LYS A 109 28.84 12.08 -40.67
C LYS A 109 28.33 12.42 -39.26
N ASP A 110 28.49 11.50 -38.32
CA ASP A 110 28.15 11.70 -36.90
C ASP A 110 29.31 11.20 -36.01
N PRO A 111 30.31 12.06 -35.76
CA PRO A 111 31.49 11.73 -34.97
C PRO A 111 31.16 11.13 -33.61
N ASP A 112 30.16 11.66 -32.91
CA ASP A 112 29.76 11.20 -31.58
C ASP A 112 29.16 9.80 -31.62
N LEU A 113 28.23 9.54 -32.56
CA LEU A 113 27.65 8.22 -32.73
C LEU A 113 28.69 7.18 -33.15
N PHE A 114 29.65 7.56 -33.99
CA PHE A 114 30.75 6.70 -34.40
C PHE A 114 31.64 6.33 -33.21
N ILE A 115 31.97 7.28 -32.33
CA ILE A 115 32.70 7.02 -31.08
C ILE A 115 31.91 6.05 -30.19
N LEU A 116 30.61 6.28 -30.00
CA LEU A 116 29.75 5.41 -29.18
C LEU A 116 29.70 3.98 -29.72
N LYS A 117 29.63 3.82 -31.04
CA LYS A 117 29.63 2.52 -31.73
C LYS A 117 30.95 1.77 -31.58
N THR A 118 32.08 2.47 -31.58
CA THR A 118 33.43 1.89 -31.73
C THR A 118 34.17 1.62 -30.42
N HIS A 119 33.74 2.20 -29.30
CA HIS A 119 34.30 1.89 -27.98
C HIS A 119 33.93 0.48 -27.51
N THR A 120 34.94 -0.31 -27.13
CA THR A 120 34.73 -1.68 -26.61
C THR A 120 34.56 -1.75 -25.09
N HIS A 121 34.90 -0.67 -24.38
CA HIS A 121 34.77 -0.54 -22.93
C HIS A 121 34.01 0.73 -22.55
N LEU A 122 33.14 0.61 -21.54
CA LEU A 122 32.42 1.74 -20.96
C LEU A 122 33.42 2.49 -20.07
N ASN A 123 33.70 3.73 -20.43
CA ASN A 123 34.60 4.61 -19.68
C ASN A 123 33.92 5.98 -19.48
N ARG A 124 34.46 6.81 -18.58
CA ARG A 124 33.86 8.12 -18.25
C ARG A 124 33.67 9.01 -19.48
N LYS A 125 34.59 8.96 -20.45
CA LYS A 125 34.54 9.75 -21.70
C LYS A 125 33.44 9.29 -22.67
N GLN A 126 33.30 7.98 -22.85
CA GLN A 126 32.23 7.39 -23.67
C GLN A 126 30.86 7.71 -23.07
N TYR A 127 30.75 7.61 -21.74
CA TYR A 127 29.52 7.93 -21.05
C TYR A 127 29.15 9.41 -21.15
N SER A 128 30.12 10.32 -21.05
CA SER A 128 29.86 11.76 -21.23
C SER A 128 29.38 12.08 -22.64
N ILE A 129 29.95 11.44 -23.67
CA ILE A 129 29.51 11.60 -25.08
C ILE A 129 28.07 11.07 -25.26
N PHE A 130 27.76 9.93 -24.65
CA PHE A 130 26.39 9.37 -24.66
C PHE A 130 25.38 10.36 -24.06
N ILE A 131 25.68 10.93 -22.89
CA ILE A 131 24.82 11.91 -22.24
C ILE A 131 24.70 13.19 -23.07
N GLN A 132 25.80 13.69 -23.62
CA GLN A 132 25.81 14.88 -24.47
C GLN A 132 24.91 14.67 -25.69
N LYS A 133 25.00 13.50 -26.36
CA LYS A 133 24.17 13.19 -27.51
C LYS A 133 22.69 13.10 -27.17
N LEU A 134 22.33 12.48 -26.04
CA LEU A 134 20.94 12.47 -25.54
C LEU A 134 20.41 13.90 -25.36
N ARG A 135 21.22 14.79 -24.77
CA ARG A 135 20.88 16.19 -24.58
C ARG A 135 20.73 16.94 -25.90
N THR A 136 21.61 16.73 -26.87
CA THR A 136 21.50 17.32 -28.20
C THR A 136 20.18 16.92 -28.89
N ILE A 137 19.76 15.65 -28.78
CA ILE A 137 18.50 15.19 -29.39
C ILE A 137 17.29 15.95 -28.82
N ILE A 138 17.23 16.17 -27.50
CA ILE A 138 16.09 16.87 -26.89
C ILE A 138 16.12 18.38 -27.19
N THR A 139 17.30 19.00 -27.27
CA THR A 139 17.46 20.45 -27.52
C THR A 139 17.35 20.85 -28.98
N THR A 140 17.44 19.91 -29.93
CA THR A 140 17.32 20.21 -31.36
C THR A 140 15.90 20.64 -31.70
N ASN A 141 15.67 21.91 -32.05
CA ASN A 141 14.30 22.43 -32.29
C ASN A 141 13.64 21.86 -33.56
N ASP A 142 14.43 21.43 -34.54
CA ASP A 142 13.94 21.03 -35.87
C ASP A 142 13.34 19.62 -35.96
N LEU A 143 13.36 18.86 -34.86
CA LEU A 143 12.86 17.48 -34.82
C LEU A 143 11.51 17.38 -34.09
N PRO A 144 10.46 16.81 -34.72
CA PRO A 144 9.21 16.47 -34.05
C PRO A 144 9.42 15.56 -32.84
N SER A 145 8.59 15.70 -31.79
CA SER A 145 8.72 14.93 -30.55
C SER A 145 8.71 13.41 -30.76
N GLU A 146 7.95 12.90 -31.74
CA GLU A 146 7.95 11.47 -32.06
C GLU A 146 9.28 10.98 -32.63
N LYS A 147 9.90 11.75 -33.54
CA LYS A 147 11.23 11.42 -34.09
C LYS A 147 12.31 11.51 -33.02
N LYS A 148 12.26 12.54 -32.16
CA LYS A 148 13.15 12.64 -30.98
C LYS A 148 13.02 11.41 -30.09
N ARG A 149 11.79 10.97 -29.80
CA ARG A 149 11.51 9.78 -28.99
C ARG A 149 12.11 8.52 -29.61
N GLN A 150 11.94 8.31 -30.92
CA GLN A 150 12.53 7.18 -31.63
C GLN A 150 14.06 7.19 -31.57
N GLU A 151 14.70 8.35 -31.80
CA GLU A 151 16.15 8.47 -31.74
C GLU A 151 16.70 8.23 -30.32
N LEU A 152 16.02 8.74 -29.29
CA LEU A 152 16.37 8.46 -27.90
C LEU A 152 16.27 6.96 -27.59
N TYR A 153 15.19 6.28 -28.00
CA TYR A 153 15.04 4.84 -27.79
C TYR A 153 16.12 4.04 -28.53
N LYS A 154 16.45 4.40 -29.77
CA LYS A 154 17.54 3.77 -30.53
C LYS A 154 18.88 3.93 -29.81
N LEU A 155 19.21 5.15 -29.36
CA LEU A 155 20.49 5.44 -28.71
C LEU A 155 20.64 4.71 -27.38
N ILE A 156 19.58 4.70 -26.56
CA ILE A 156 19.53 3.99 -25.27
C ILE A 156 19.66 2.47 -25.49
N ASN A 157 18.94 1.91 -26.46
CA ASN A 157 19.03 0.49 -26.79
C ASN A 157 20.41 0.10 -27.34
N LEU A 158 21.01 0.95 -28.16
CA LEU A 158 22.37 0.75 -28.64
C LEU A 158 23.38 0.70 -27.48
N GLN A 159 23.28 1.63 -26.52
CA GLN A 159 24.10 1.62 -25.31
C GLN A 159 23.89 0.33 -24.51
N TYR A 160 22.64 -0.12 -24.35
CA TYR A 160 22.33 -1.37 -23.69
C TYR A 160 23.00 -2.57 -24.39
N ILE A 161 22.78 -2.77 -25.69
CA ILE A 161 23.28 -3.95 -26.41
C ILE A 161 24.82 -4.00 -26.42
N LEU A 162 25.50 -2.86 -26.54
CA LEU A 162 26.96 -2.83 -26.56
C LEU A 162 27.57 -3.21 -25.20
N PHE A 163 26.92 -2.85 -24.10
CA PHE A 163 27.51 -2.87 -22.76
C PHE A 163 26.79 -3.75 -21.71
N SER A 164 25.64 -4.39 -22.00
CA SER A 164 24.80 -5.11 -21.00
C SER A 164 25.41 -6.34 -20.32
N ARG A 165 26.67 -6.70 -20.58
CA ARG A 165 27.25 -8.01 -20.21
C ARG A 165 28.36 -7.97 -19.16
N LYS A 166 28.66 -6.83 -18.55
CA LYS A 166 29.87 -6.69 -17.72
C LYS A 166 29.64 -7.04 -16.25
N GLU A 167 28.48 -6.70 -15.69
CA GLU A 167 28.05 -7.12 -14.34
C GLU A 167 26.57 -7.52 -14.31
N PRO A 168 26.18 -8.61 -13.62
CA PRO A 168 24.78 -9.05 -13.53
C PRO A 168 23.87 -8.06 -12.80
N PHE A 169 24.42 -7.21 -11.92
CA PHE A 169 23.64 -6.30 -11.06
C PHE A 169 23.83 -4.80 -11.36
N HIS A 170 24.54 -4.42 -12.43
CA HIS A 170 24.75 -3.01 -12.79
C HIS A 170 23.72 -2.53 -13.82
N CYS A 171 22.91 -1.52 -13.47
CA CYS A 171 21.92 -0.87 -14.33
C CYS A 171 22.41 0.45 -14.92
N PHE A 172 21.78 0.92 -15.99
CA PHE A 172 22.07 2.23 -16.59
C PHE A 172 21.27 3.32 -15.88
N ILE A 173 21.91 4.45 -15.56
CA ILE A 173 21.26 5.59 -14.89
C ILE A 173 21.13 6.73 -15.90
N LEU A 174 19.94 6.97 -16.44
CA LEU A 174 19.76 8.14 -17.29
C LEU A 174 19.71 9.44 -16.46
N PRO A 175 20.14 10.58 -17.01
CA PRO A 175 20.00 11.89 -16.38
C PRO A 175 18.53 12.28 -16.15
N ASP A 176 18.27 13.05 -15.09
CA ASP A 176 16.91 13.50 -14.74
C ASP A 176 16.27 14.36 -15.83
N ASP A 177 17.04 15.17 -16.55
CA ASP A 177 16.56 15.98 -17.67
C ASP A 177 15.99 15.14 -18.83
N ILE A 178 16.58 13.96 -19.08
CA ILE A 178 16.07 13.03 -20.09
C ILE A 178 14.77 12.37 -19.62
N HIS A 179 14.72 11.97 -18.34
CA HIS A 179 13.49 11.40 -17.76
C HIS A 179 12.35 12.42 -17.70
N LYS A 180 12.66 13.69 -17.39
CA LYS A 180 11.71 14.81 -17.45
C LYS A 180 11.14 14.97 -18.85
N TRP A 181 12.00 15.00 -19.87
CA TRP A 181 11.56 15.13 -21.25
C TRP A 181 10.61 14.01 -21.66
N PHE A 182 10.91 12.75 -21.32
CA PHE A 182 9.99 11.63 -21.56
C PHE A 182 8.66 11.79 -20.83
N PHE A 183 8.68 12.18 -19.55
CA PHE A 183 7.46 12.40 -18.77
C PHE A 183 6.54 13.47 -19.37
N GLU A 184 7.11 14.52 -19.95
CA GLU A 184 6.38 15.62 -20.59
C GLU A 184 5.88 15.27 -22.01
N ASN A 185 6.62 14.45 -22.76
CA ASN A 185 6.38 14.19 -24.19
C ASN A 185 5.79 12.81 -24.52
N ILE A 186 5.59 11.93 -23.54
CA ILE A 186 4.85 10.68 -23.75
C ILE A 186 3.35 10.95 -23.66
N ASN A 187 2.57 10.42 -24.60
CA ASN A 187 1.13 10.59 -24.59
C ASN A 187 0.56 9.96 -23.32
N LYS A 188 -0.22 10.75 -22.58
CA LYS A 188 -0.87 10.31 -21.35
C LYS A 188 -2.11 9.44 -21.62
N LYS A 189 -2.59 9.39 -22.86
CA LYS A 189 -3.73 8.57 -23.33
C LYS A 189 -3.21 7.31 -24.03
N GLY A 190 -3.88 6.17 -23.81
CA GLY A 190 -3.51 4.88 -24.39
C GLY A 190 -2.34 4.16 -23.69
N ASN A 191 -1.80 3.11 -24.32
CA ASN A 191 -0.78 2.22 -23.74
C ASN A 191 0.67 2.75 -23.85
N GLU A 192 0.89 4.01 -24.21
CA GLU A 192 2.25 4.53 -24.43
C GLU A 192 3.10 4.57 -23.15
N ILE A 193 2.49 4.90 -22.00
CA ILE A 193 3.19 4.90 -20.71
C ILE A 193 3.63 3.48 -20.33
N PHE A 194 2.74 2.50 -20.52
CA PHE A 194 3.04 1.09 -20.33
C PHE A 194 4.23 0.66 -21.20
N ASN A 195 4.18 1.00 -22.50
CA ASN A 195 5.24 0.66 -23.45
C ASN A 195 6.58 1.32 -23.10
N HIS A 196 6.56 2.59 -22.70
CA HIS A 196 7.77 3.27 -22.26
C HIS A 196 8.37 2.63 -21.01
N TYR A 197 7.54 2.35 -20.01
CA TYR A 197 8.02 1.73 -18.78
C TYR A 197 8.58 0.32 -19.02
N LYS A 198 7.94 -0.46 -19.89
CA LYS A 198 8.45 -1.75 -20.36
C LYS A 198 9.79 -1.58 -21.10
N PHE A 199 9.92 -0.58 -21.96
CA PHE A 199 11.18 -0.25 -22.62
C PHE A 199 12.30 0.04 -21.59
N LEU A 200 12.00 0.76 -20.50
CA LEU A 200 12.99 1.00 -19.43
C LEU A 200 13.45 -0.31 -18.76
N ILE A 201 12.53 -1.24 -18.51
CA ILE A 201 12.83 -2.57 -17.96
C ILE A 201 13.69 -3.40 -18.92
N ASP A 202 13.34 -3.38 -20.21
CA ASP A 202 14.02 -4.17 -21.23
C ASP A 202 15.48 -3.74 -21.42
N ASN A 203 15.74 -2.43 -21.29
CA ASN A 203 17.06 -1.81 -21.47
C ASN A 203 17.87 -1.63 -20.16
N ASP A 204 17.47 -2.30 -19.09
CA ASP A 204 18.16 -2.29 -17.79
C ASP A 204 18.38 -0.88 -17.20
N ILE A 205 17.40 0.01 -17.36
CA ILE A 205 17.46 1.39 -16.84
C ILE A 205 17.00 1.40 -15.38
N HIS A 206 17.72 2.10 -14.52
CA HIS A 206 17.37 2.23 -13.11
C HIS A 206 16.03 2.95 -12.95
N LEU A 207 15.04 2.26 -12.35
CA LEU A 207 13.65 2.72 -12.25
C LEU A 207 13.41 3.62 -11.03
N SER A 208 14.45 3.88 -10.22
CA SER A 208 14.37 4.68 -9.00
C SER A 208 15.29 5.91 -9.02
N SER A 209 16.05 6.13 -10.10
CA SER A 209 17.12 7.16 -10.18
C SER A 209 16.64 8.60 -10.23
N SER A 210 15.42 8.84 -10.73
CA SER A 210 14.91 10.17 -11.05
C SER A 210 13.49 10.36 -10.55
N LEU A 211 13.16 11.57 -10.07
CA LEU A 211 11.81 11.93 -9.63
C LEU A 211 10.75 11.65 -10.70
N HIS A 212 11.07 11.92 -11.97
CA HIS A 212 10.14 11.76 -13.10
C HIS A 212 9.81 10.29 -13.38
N VAL A 213 10.77 9.38 -13.23
CA VAL A 213 10.51 7.92 -13.31
C VAL A 213 9.65 7.47 -12.13
N GLN A 214 9.89 8.02 -10.94
CA GLN A 214 9.09 7.70 -9.76
C GLN A 214 7.64 8.19 -9.92
N LEU A 215 7.41 9.33 -10.58
CA LEU A 215 6.07 9.81 -10.93
C LEU A 215 5.37 8.88 -11.94
N LEU A 216 6.08 8.39 -12.96
CA LEU A 216 5.55 7.39 -13.89
C LEU A 216 5.13 6.11 -13.16
N LEU A 217 5.99 5.60 -12.27
CA LEU A 217 5.70 4.43 -11.43
C LEU A 217 4.44 4.65 -10.58
N ARG A 218 4.31 5.80 -9.92
CA ARG A 218 3.11 6.12 -9.10
C ARG A 218 1.84 6.17 -9.94
N LYS A 219 1.92 6.71 -11.16
CA LYS A 219 0.79 6.75 -12.11
C LYS A 219 0.39 5.35 -12.54
N LEU A 220 1.34 4.49 -12.89
CA LEU A 220 1.08 3.09 -13.26
C LEU A 220 0.50 2.28 -12.09
N LEU A 221 0.94 2.54 -10.85
CA LEU A 221 0.35 1.91 -9.67
C LEU A 221 -1.12 2.30 -9.42
N GLN A 222 -1.56 3.45 -9.93
CA GLN A 222 -2.95 3.91 -9.92
C GLN A 222 -3.71 3.54 -11.20
N GLY A 223 -3.03 2.93 -12.17
CA GLY A 223 -3.58 2.55 -13.47
C GLY A 223 -4.31 1.21 -13.46
N SER A 224 -4.33 0.57 -14.63
CA SER A 224 -4.97 -0.74 -14.83
C SER A 224 -4.25 -1.87 -14.10
N GLU A 225 -4.89 -3.03 -13.99
CA GLU A 225 -4.23 -4.22 -13.41
C GLU A 225 -2.97 -4.62 -14.19
N LEU A 226 -2.96 -4.45 -15.51
CA LEU A 226 -1.79 -4.71 -16.35
C LEU A 226 -0.63 -3.76 -16.02
N ASP A 227 -0.92 -2.48 -15.77
CA ASP A 227 0.08 -1.49 -15.35
C ASP A 227 0.70 -1.87 -14.01
N ILE A 228 -0.14 -2.28 -13.05
CA ILE A 228 0.32 -2.75 -11.74
C ILE A 228 1.21 -3.98 -11.92
N GLN A 229 0.79 -4.97 -12.72
CA GLN A 229 1.56 -6.19 -12.97
C GLN A 229 2.91 -5.94 -13.64
N LEU A 230 3.02 -4.92 -14.50
CA LEU A 230 4.27 -4.54 -15.14
C LEU A 230 5.24 -3.97 -14.11
N VAL A 231 4.81 -2.96 -13.35
CA VAL A 231 5.68 -2.28 -12.38
C VAL A 231 6.15 -3.24 -11.29
N THR A 232 5.30 -4.16 -10.88
CA THR A 232 5.64 -5.13 -9.83
C THR A 232 6.35 -6.38 -10.34
N PHE A 233 6.55 -6.48 -11.66
CA PHE A 233 7.11 -7.64 -12.34
C PHE A 233 6.26 -8.92 -12.23
N ARG A 234 5.03 -8.84 -11.68
CA ARG A 234 4.12 -9.98 -11.56
C ARG A 234 3.85 -10.64 -12.92
N MET A 235 3.72 -9.85 -13.99
CA MET A 235 3.51 -10.38 -15.33
C MET A 235 4.67 -11.26 -15.83
N PHE A 236 5.87 -11.08 -15.28
CA PHE A 236 7.05 -11.89 -15.60
C PHE A 236 7.20 -13.10 -14.67
N PHE A 237 6.58 -13.06 -13.48
CA PHE A 237 6.71 -14.10 -12.45
C PHE A 237 5.60 -15.14 -12.45
N GLN A 238 4.38 -14.83 -12.92
CA GLN A 238 3.30 -15.81 -12.98
C GLN A 238 3.40 -16.72 -14.21
N PHE A 239 3.24 -18.03 -13.96
CA PHE A 239 2.76 -18.92 -15.00
C PHE A 239 1.32 -18.53 -15.39
N ASN A 240 1.08 -18.32 -16.69
CA ASN A 240 -0.27 -18.42 -17.24
C ASN A 240 -0.60 -19.91 -17.38
N SER A 241 -1.48 -20.42 -16.52
CA SER A 241 -1.92 -21.82 -16.51
C SER A 241 -2.49 -22.32 -17.85
N ASN A 242 -2.83 -21.44 -18.79
CA ASN A 242 -3.40 -21.83 -20.09
C ASN A 242 -2.57 -21.44 -21.33
N ARG A 243 -1.39 -20.80 -21.21
CA ARG A 243 -0.67 -20.31 -22.42
C ARG A 243 0.82 -20.63 -22.56
N SER A 244 1.47 -21.29 -21.62
CA SER A 244 2.78 -21.90 -21.88
C SER A 244 3.22 -22.78 -20.73
N LYS A 245 3.22 -24.10 -20.93
CA LYS A 245 3.99 -25.08 -20.13
C LYS A 245 5.51 -24.88 -20.27
N TYR A 246 5.98 -23.84 -20.95
CA TYR A 246 7.38 -23.62 -21.36
C TYR A 246 7.91 -22.21 -21.04
N VAL A 247 7.37 -21.51 -20.02
CA VAL A 247 8.15 -20.42 -19.41
C VAL A 247 9.24 -21.09 -18.57
N ASN A 248 10.38 -21.37 -19.21
CA ASN A 248 11.57 -21.98 -18.63
C ASN A 248 11.94 -21.26 -17.31
N SER A 249 12.29 -22.00 -16.26
CA SER A 249 12.82 -21.45 -14.98
C SER A 249 13.86 -20.32 -15.20
N LYS A 250 14.66 -20.45 -16.26
CA LYS A 250 15.65 -19.48 -16.73
C LYS A 250 15.11 -18.06 -16.99
N THR A 251 13.90 -17.88 -17.54
CA THR A 251 13.36 -16.53 -17.80
C THR A 251 12.90 -15.86 -16.51
N ARG A 252 12.38 -16.63 -15.55
CA ARG A 252 12.03 -16.16 -14.22
C ARG A 252 13.25 -15.63 -13.48
N ASP A 253 14.37 -16.36 -13.56
CA ASP A 253 15.64 -15.95 -12.94
C ASP A 253 16.17 -14.64 -13.52
N ILE A 254 16.07 -14.45 -14.83
CA ILE A 254 16.45 -13.18 -15.50
C ILE A 254 15.61 -12.02 -14.98
N HIS A 255 14.29 -12.17 -14.91
CA HIS A 255 13.41 -11.11 -14.42
C HIS A 255 13.54 -10.87 -12.91
N PHE A 256 13.89 -11.90 -12.14
CA PHE A 256 14.23 -11.75 -10.72
C PHE A 256 15.48 -10.89 -10.55
N ILE A 257 16.55 -11.19 -11.30
CA ILE A 257 17.78 -10.38 -11.30
C ILE A 257 17.48 -8.94 -11.73
N LYS A 258 16.67 -8.75 -12.78
CA LYS A 258 16.24 -7.42 -13.22
C LYS A 258 15.47 -6.69 -12.12
N PHE A 259 14.54 -7.33 -11.42
CA PHE A 259 13.82 -6.69 -10.32
C PHE A 259 14.77 -6.20 -9.22
N VAL A 260 15.73 -7.04 -8.81
CA VAL A 260 16.77 -6.68 -7.81
C VAL A 260 17.64 -5.51 -8.30
N LYS A 261 18.02 -5.55 -9.57
CA LYS A 261 18.93 -4.60 -10.20
C LYS A 261 18.30 -3.22 -10.46
N LEU A 262 17.03 -3.16 -10.88
CA LEU A 262 16.41 -1.94 -11.41
C LEU A 262 15.74 -1.07 -10.36
N TYR A 263 15.32 -1.64 -9.24
CA TYR A 263 14.67 -0.89 -8.16
C TYR A 263 15.60 -0.63 -6.97
N ASP A 264 15.39 0.50 -6.30
CA ASP A 264 15.92 0.70 -4.96
C ASP A 264 15.07 -0.02 -3.90
N LEU A 265 15.67 -0.29 -2.74
CA LEU A 265 15.01 -0.95 -1.62
C LEU A 265 13.68 -0.26 -1.23
N ASN A 266 13.65 1.07 -1.19
CA ASN A 266 12.44 1.82 -0.84
C ASN A 266 11.29 1.58 -1.83
N PHE A 267 11.61 1.48 -3.13
CA PHE A 267 10.61 1.21 -4.16
C PHE A 267 10.15 -0.23 -4.12
N MET A 268 11.05 -1.19 -3.91
CA MET A 268 10.65 -2.59 -3.67
C MET A 268 9.67 -2.69 -2.49
N ILE A 269 9.99 -2.06 -1.35
CA ILE A 269 9.12 -2.00 -0.17
C ILE A 269 7.74 -1.38 -0.52
N LEU A 270 7.73 -0.27 -1.28
CA LEU A 270 6.49 0.36 -1.72
C LEU A 270 5.63 -0.58 -2.58
N LEU A 271 6.23 -1.27 -3.54
CA LEU A 271 5.55 -2.21 -4.42
C LEU A 271 4.97 -3.40 -3.65
N ILE A 272 5.72 -3.95 -2.70
CA ILE A 272 5.27 -5.08 -1.88
C ILE A 272 4.13 -4.63 -0.94
N ASN A 273 4.22 -3.45 -0.34
CA ASN A 273 3.13 -2.90 0.48
C ASN A 273 1.81 -2.78 -0.32
N LYS A 274 1.90 -2.48 -1.63
CA LYS A 274 0.74 -2.39 -2.56
C LYS A 274 0.06 -3.75 -2.80
N TYR A 275 0.73 -4.86 -2.51
CA TYR A 275 0.14 -6.21 -2.51
C TYR A 275 -0.34 -6.66 -1.14
N ILE A 276 0.42 -6.34 -0.09
CA ILE A 276 0.01 -6.62 1.28
C ILE A 276 -1.32 -5.91 1.59
N GLN A 277 -1.50 -4.67 1.13
CA GLN A 277 -2.77 -3.94 1.25
C GLN A 277 -3.93 -4.61 0.51
N ARG A 278 -3.63 -5.39 -0.55
CA ARG A 278 -4.59 -6.20 -1.31
C ARG A 278 -4.83 -7.60 -0.73
N ASN A 279 -4.09 -7.98 0.32
CA ASN A 279 -4.02 -9.36 0.83
C ASN A 279 -3.61 -10.40 -0.24
N ASP A 280 -2.78 -10.03 -1.22
CA ASP A 280 -2.23 -10.97 -2.21
C ASP A 280 -0.82 -11.41 -1.77
N PHE A 281 -0.74 -12.59 -1.16
CA PHE A 281 0.52 -13.13 -0.59
C PHE A 281 1.30 -14.04 -1.54
N ARG A 282 0.76 -14.35 -2.73
CA ARG A 282 1.26 -15.42 -3.62
C ARG A 282 2.73 -15.27 -4.04
N LEU A 283 3.23 -14.04 -4.15
CA LEU A 283 4.60 -13.73 -4.59
C LEU A 283 5.48 -13.16 -3.47
N ILE A 284 5.00 -13.08 -2.23
CA ILE A 284 5.75 -12.43 -1.14
C ILE A 284 7.09 -13.13 -0.87
N ASN A 285 7.14 -14.47 -0.93
CA ASN A 285 8.40 -15.21 -0.78
C ASN A 285 9.46 -14.78 -1.80
N LEU A 286 9.05 -14.56 -3.06
CA LEU A 286 9.95 -14.10 -4.12
C LEU A 286 10.40 -12.66 -3.88
N TYR A 287 9.50 -11.79 -3.44
CA TYR A 287 9.85 -10.40 -3.14
C TYR A 287 10.75 -10.26 -1.91
N LEU A 288 10.56 -11.09 -0.87
CA LEU A 288 11.45 -11.16 0.29
C LEU A 288 12.84 -11.64 -0.12
N LYS A 289 12.93 -12.69 -0.94
CA LYS A 289 14.20 -13.14 -1.55
C LYS A 289 14.89 -12.00 -2.32
N ALA A 290 14.13 -11.22 -3.10
CA ALA A 290 14.67 -10.08 -3.83
C ALA A 290 15.20 -8.95 -2.93
N LEU A 291 14.48 -8.62 -1.85
CA LEU A 291 14.93 -7.63 -0.86
C LEU A 291 16.24 -8.08 -0.18
N LEU A 292 16.36 -9.37 0.17
CA LEU A 292 17.58 -9.94 0.75
C LEU A 292 18.76 -9.87 -0.21
N GLU A 293 18.56 -10.26 -1.47
CA GLU A 293 19.59 -10.12 -2.50
C GLU A 293 20.01 -8.66 -2.67
N LYS A 294 19.06 -7.71 -2.63
CA LYS A 294 19.37 -6.27 -2.66
C LYS A 294 20.25 -5.85 -1.47
N LEU A 295 19.97 -6.33 -0.27
CA LEU A 295 20.81 -6.08 0.92
C LEU A 295 22.20 -6.71 0.80
N ARG A 296 22.31 -7.92 0.25
CA ARG A 296 23.59 -8.60 0.01
C ARG A 296 24.49 -7.82 -0.95
N LEU A 297 23.92 -7.20 -1.99
CA LEU A 297 24.68 -6.34 -2.91
C LEU A 297 25.28 -5.11 -2.23
N HIS A 298 24.69 -4.62 -1.14
CA HIS A 298 25.29 -3.53 -0.35
C HIS A 298 26.49 -4.00 0.50
N ARG A 299 26.69 -5.31 0.70
CA ARG A 299 27.79 -5.89 1.51
C ARG A 299 29.10 -6.02 0.74
N THR A 300 29.08 -6.07 -0.58
CA THR A 300 30.27 -6.31 -1.42
C THR A 300 31.18 -5.08 -1.58
N ILE A 301 30.76 -3.90 -1.09
CA ILE A 301 31.56 -2.66 -1.04
C ILE A 301 32.28 -2.57 0.32
N ASN A 302 32.99 -3.64 0.71
CA ASN A 302 33.80 -3.68 1.92
C ASN A 302 35.26 -3.41 1.54
N ASN A 303 35.63 -2.15 1.43
CA ASN A 303 37.03 -1.74 1.49
C ASN A 303 37.13 -0.60 2.50
N ASP A 304 37.75 -0.86 3.66
CA ASP A 304 38.01 0.12 4.73
C ASP A 304 38.83 1.33 4.25
N LYS A 305 39.35 1.27 3.03
CA LYS A 305 40.09 2.34 2.32
C LYS A 305 39.19 3.28 1.50
N HIS A 306 37.87 3.08 1.47
CA HIS A 306 36.97 3.95 0.71
C HIS A 306 36.71 5.26 1.48
N PRO A 307 36.88 6.44 0.86
CA PRO A 307 36.76 7.74 1.55
C PRO A 307 35.40 7.97 2.22
N ASN A 308 34.35 7.25 1.78
CA ASN A 308 32.98 7.36 2.31
C ASN A 308 32.50 6.10 3.06
N PHE A 309 33.40 5.28 3.61
CA PHE A 309 33.04 4.01 4.27
C PHE A 309 31.95 4.16 5.35
N LYS A 310 32.08 5.16 6.24
CA LYS A 310 31.09 5.43 7.30
C LYS A 310 29.69 5.73 6.76
N GLU A 311 29.58 6.50 5.68
CA GLU A 311 28.29 6.85 5.06
C GLU A 311 27.63 5.62 4.39
N LEU A 312 28.45 4.75 3.77
CA LEU A 312 27.99 3.50 3.16
C LEU A 312 27.50 2.51 4.23
N GLU A 313 28.20 2.41 5.34
CA GLU A 313 27.80 1.59 6.48
C GLU A 313 26.47 2.07 7.09
N GLN A 314 26.29 3.38 7.25
CA GLN A 314 25.01 3.96 7.70
C GLN A 314 23.86 3.64 6.74
N LYS A 315 24.08 3.77 5.42
CA LYS A 315 23.07 3.40 4.41
C LYS A 315 22.70 1.91 4.49
N ARG A 316 23.67 1.04 4.75
CA ARG A 316 23.47 -0.40 4.94
C ARG A 316 22.63 -0.70 6.19
N GLN A 317 22.96 -0.08 7.32
CA GLN A 317 22.20 -0.22 8.57
C GLN A 317 20.75 0.24 8.39
N LEU A 318 20.53 1.39 7.75
CA LEU A 318 19.19 1.90 7.44
C LEU A 318 18.41 0.98 6.51
N ALA A 319 19.06 0.41 5.49
CA ALA A 319 18.47 -0.55 4.58
C ALA A 319 17.99 -1.81 5.32
N PHE A 320 18.82 -2.32 6.25
CA PHE A 320 18.48 -3.47 7.08
C PHE A 320 17.29 -3.19 8.01
N ILE A 321 17.26 -2.02 8.67
CA ILE A 321 16.13 -1.62 9.53
C ILE A 321 14.83 -1.54 8.72
N LYS A 322 14.87 -0.97 7.51
CA LYS A 322 13.70 -0.90 6.62
C LYS A 322 13.21 -2.27 6.17
N PHE A 323 14.13 -3.20 5.94
CA PHE A 323 13.80 -4.59 5.64
C PHE A 323 13.11 -5.28 6.84
N ASN A 324 13.64 -5.14 8.05
CA ASN A 324 13.01 -5.72 9.25
C ASN A 324 11.63 -5.11 9.49
N ASN A 325 11.47 -3.80 9.35
CA ASN A 325 10.15 -3.16 9.42
C ASN A 325 9.15 -3.74 8.41
N MET A 326 9.63 -4.07 7.21
CA MET A 326 8.80 -4.67 6.17
C MET A 326 8.40 -6.10 6.54
N LEU A 327 9.33 -6.89 7.09
CA LEU A 327 9.04 -8.22 7.65
C LEU A 327 8.01 -8.13 8.77
N ILE A 328 8.20 -7.24 9.74
CA ILE A 328 7.24 -6.99 10.83
C ILE A 328 5.86 -6.66 10.28
N HIS A 329 5.78 -5.83 9.24
CA HIS A 329 4.51 -5.49 8.59
C HIS A 329 3.86 -6.68 7.88
N ILE A 330 4.64 -7.59 7.28
CA ILE A 330 4.11 -8.82 6.67
C ILE A 330 3.58 -9.75 7.76
N VAL A 331 4.37 -9.95 8.83
CA VAL A 331 4.01 -10.86 9.92
C VAL A 331 2.79 -10.37 10.69
N SER A 332 2.65 -9.06 10.90
CA SER A 332 1.45 -8.47 11.51
C SER A 332 0.19 -8.70 10.69
N LYS A 333 0.32 -8.84 9.37
CA LYS A 333 -0.79 -9.15 8.46
C LYS A 333 -1.12 -10.63 8.41
N ILE A 334 -0.12 -11.49 8.61
CA ILE A 334 -0.31 -12.94 8.78
C ILE A 334 -0.96 -13.26 10.14
N GLY A 335 -0.70 -12.45 11.17
CA GLY A 335 -1.31 -12.61 12.49
C GLY A 335 -0.46 -13.40 13.49
N ASN A 336 0.79 -13.75 13.17
CA ASN A 336 1.64 -14.58 14.02
C ASN A 336 2.35 -13.75 15.10
N ILE A 337 1.82 -13.73 16.33
CA ILE A 337 2.37 -12.95 17.46
C ILE A 337 3.79 -13.42 17.83
N HIS A 338 4.05 -14.72 17.91
CA HIS A 338 5.35 -15.23 18.37
C HIS A 338 6.50 -14.79 17.44
N LEU A 339 6.28 -14.91 16.13
CA LEU A 339 7.23 -14.47 15.12
C LEU A 339 7.38 -12.95 15.13
N PHE A 340 6.28 -12.22 15.27
CA PHE A 340 6.30 -10.77 15.38
C PHE A 340 7.18 -10.33 16.54
N THR A 341 6.96 -10.88 17.74
CA THR A 341 7.73 -10.59 18.95
C THR A 341 9.20 -10.93 18.75
N SER A 342 9.51 -12.08 18.14
CA SER A 342 10.90 -12.47 17.85
C SER A 342 11.63 -11.45 16.97
N ILE A 343 11.00 -10.98 15.90
CA ILE A 343 11.59 -10.03 14.95
C ILE A 343 11.73 -8.64 15.58
N ILE A 344 10.71 -8.16 16.31
CA ILE A 344 10.77 -6.84 16.94
C ILE A 344 11.80 -6.80 18.08
N THR A 345 11.92 -7.88 18.88
CA THR A 345 12.96 -8.01 19.90
C THR A 345 14.35 -8.02 19.27
N PHE A 346 14.54 -8.75 18.16
CA PHE A 346 15.79 -8.73 17.42
C PHE A 346 16.12 -7.32 16.90
N GLN A 347 15.15 -6.63 16.31
CA GLN A 347 15.35 -5.27 15.82
C GLN A 347 15.69 -4.28 16.95
N ILE A 348 15.04 -4.42 18.11
CA ILE A 348 15.35 -3.63 19.30
C ILE A 348 16.80 -3.85 19.75
N LYS A 349 17.23 -5.11 19.90
CA LYS A 349 18.62 -5.45 20.25
C LYS A 349 19.60 -4.89 19.21
N TYR A 350 19.29 -5.06 17.93
CA TYR A 350 20.10 -4.52 16.84
C TYR A 350 20.30 -2.99 16.94
N LEU A 351 19.23 -2.25 17.27
CA LEU A 351 19.30 -0.80 17.46
C LEU A 351 20.08 -0.40 18.71
N GLN A 352 20.09 -1.22 19.76
CA GLN A 352 20.86 -1.00 20.98
C GLN A 352 22.35 -1.25 20.76
N ASP A 353 22.68 -2.38 20.14
CA ASP A 353 24.04 -2.92 20.07
C ASP A 353 24.85 -2.38 18.88
N PHE A 354 24.21 -2.09 17.74
CA PHE A 354 24.92 -1.86 16.47
C PHE A 354 24.73 -0.47 15.86
N VAL A 355 23.86 0.39 16.40
CA VAL A 355 23.66 1.75 15.90
C VAL A 355 24.51 2.74 16.71
N PRO A 356 25.54 3.36 16.10
CA PRO A 356 26.44 4.28 16.79
C PRO A 356 25.72 5.44 17.48
N ASN A 357 26.22 5.86 18.65
CA ASN A 357 25.68 7.01 19.39
C ASN A 357 25.72 8.33 18.58
N SER A 358 26.57 8.44 17.55
CA SER A 358 26.61 9.59 16.63
C SER A 358 25.38 9.72 15.72
N LEU A 359 24.65 8.62 15.45
CA LEU A 359 23.34 8.64 14.77
C LEU A 359 22.18 8.86 15.75
N LYS A 360 22.40 8.63 17.05
CA LYS A 360 21.47 8.98 18.13
C LYS A 360 21.54 10.49 18.42
N GLY A 361 22.72 11.08 18.26
CA GLY A 361 22.95 12.52 18.00
C GLY A 361 22.37 13.03 16.66
N ASN A 362 21.38 12.35 16.11
CA ASN A 362 20.48 12.85 15.06
C ASN A 362 18.99 12.70 15.46
N ASP A 363 18.74 12.45 16.75
CA ASP A 363 17.51 12.76 17.52
C ASP A 363 16.23 12.00 17.13
N SER A 364 16.07 11.57 15.87
CA SER A 364 14.74 11.39 15.30
C SER A 364 14.63 10.23 14.32
N THR A 365 15.20 10.37 13.13
CA THR A 365 14.72 9.67 11.92
C THR A 365 14.81 8.15 11.99
N ILE A 366 15.84 7.59 12.63
CA ILE A 366 16.04 6.14 12.73
C ILE A 366 15.10 5.51 13.75
N LEU A 367 14.98 6.12 14.93
CA LEU A 367 14.06 5.66 15.98
C LEU A 367 12.60 5.83 15.58
N ASN A 368 12.29 6.88 14.79
CA ASN A 368 10.99 7.06 14.16
C ASN A 368 10.61 5.90 13.21
N LEU A 369 11.57 5.10 12.74
CA LEU A 369 11.28 3.89 11.95
C LEU A 369 10.58 2.82 12.78
N LEU A 370 10.69 2.84 14.12
CA LEU A 370 9.97 1.92 15.01
C LEU A 370 8.50 2.30 15.22
N HIS A 371 8.08 3.53 14.89
CA HIS A 371 6.71 3.98 15.10
C HIS A 371 5.67 3.07 14.43
N LYS A 372 5.92 2.68 13.16
CA LYS A 372 5.02 1.80 12.41
C LYS A 372 5.02 0.37 12.96
N PRO A 373 6.18 -0.29 13.19
CA PRO A 373 6.25 -1.57 13.89
C PRO A 373 5.49 -1.61 15.22
N ILE A 374 5.68 -0.61 16.08
CA ILE A 374 4.99 -0.55 17.38
C ILE A 374 3.47 -0.42 17.18
N HIS A 375 3.04 0.42 16.25
CA HIS A 375 1.62 0.55 15.90
C HIS A 375 1.05 -0.76 15.35
N ASP A 376 1.78 -1.44 14.45
CA ASP A 376 1.40 -2.75 13.92
C ASP A 376 1.33 -3.81 15.03
N PHE A 377 2.17 -3.72 16.07
CA PHE A 377 2.13 -4.63 17.22
C PHE A 377 0.89 -4.44 18.07
N ILE A 378 0.58 -3.19 18.43
CA ILE A 378 -0.62 -2.86 19.19
C ILE A 378 -1.86 -3.32 18.43
N ARG A 379 -1.90 -3.07 17.12
CA ARG A 379 -3.01 -3.51 16.28
C ARG A 379 -3.15 -5.03 16.24
N LEU A 380 -2.02 -5.75 16.20
CA LEU A 380 -1.99 -7.22 16.23
C LEU A 380 -2.52 -7.76 17.57
N LEU A 381 -2.06 -7.22 18.70
CA LEU A 381 -2.54 -7.60 20.04
C LEU A 381 -4.04 -7.35 20.17
N LYS A 382 -4.51 -6.17 19.72
CA LYS A 382 -5.92 -5.80 19.71
C LYS A 382 -6.76 -6.78 18.88
N SER A 383 -6.31 -7.12 17.67
CA SER A 383 -7.03 -8.06 16.81
C SER A 383 -7.11 -9.48 17.36
N ASN A 384 -6.21 -9.84 18.28
CA ASN A 384 -6.21 -11.14 18.94
C ASN A 384 -6.92 -11.12 20.31
N GLY A 385 -7.58 -10.01 20.67
CA GLY A 385 -8.31 -9.88 21.94
C GLY A 385 -7.43 -9.59 23.16
N ASN A 386 -6.11 -9.44 23.00
CA ASN A 386 -5.17 -9.23 24.11
C ASN A 386 -5.07 -7.75 24.51
N GLN A 387 -6.17 -7.17 24.98
CA GLN A 387 -6.26 -5.75 25.32
C GLN A 387 -5.36 -5.38 26.51
N ASP A 388 -5.23 -6.26 27.50
CA ASP A 388 -4.35 -6.05 28.67
C ASP A 388 -2.88 -5.90 28.26
N ASP A 389 -2.46 -6.68 27.26
CA ASP A 389 -1.08 -6.61 26.76
C ASP A 389 -0.83 -5.32 25.96
N VAL A 390 -1.86 -4.73 25.35
CA VAL A 390 -1.77 -3.38 24.76
C VAL A 390 -1.44 -2.36 25.85
N PHE A 391 -2.17 -2.38 26.98
CA PHE A 391 -1.91 -1.47 28.10
C PHE A 391 -0.52 -1.71 28.72
N LYS A 392 -0.12 -2.96 28.96
CA LYS A 392 1.22 -3.30 29.46
C LYS A 392 2.32 -2.80 28.53
N LEU A 393 2.17 -3.02 27.22
CA LEU A 393 3.12 -2.56 26.22
C LEU A 393 3.23 -1.03 26.22
N CYS A 394 2.12 -0.31 26.28
CA CYS A 394 2.13 1.15 26.35
C CYS A 394 2.79 1.67 27.63
N VAL A 395 2.55 1.04 28.78
CA VAL A 395 3.25 1.37 30.03
C VAL A 395 4.74 1.09 29.92
N GLN A 396 5.15 -0.03 29.32
CA GLN A 396 6.56 -0.35 29.10
C GLN A 396 7.22 0.65 28.14
N LEU A 397 6.56 1.03 27.04
CA LEU A 397 7.03 2.06 26.11
C LEU A 397 7.19 3.43 26.80
N GLN A 398 6.38 3.73 27.81
CA GLN A 398 6.52 4.94 28.63
C GLN A 398 7.69 4.84 29.61
N LYS A 399 7.90 3.67 30.23
CA LYS A 399 8.98 3.43 31.21
C LYS A 399 10.36 3.40 30.57
N ILE A 400 10.48 2.98 29.31
CA ILE A 400 11.77 2.92 28.64
C ILE A 400 12.17 4.32 28.15
N ASN A 401 12.59 5.18 29.09
CA ASN A 401 13.27 6.45 28.80
C ASN A 401 14.53 6.26 27.94
N ALA A 402 15.09 5.05 27.93
CA ALA A 402 16.30 4.69 27.18
C ALA A 402 16.15 4.75 25.65
N PHE A 403 14.93 4.76 25.11
CA PHE A 403 14.76 4.74 23.66
C PHE A 403 14.87 6.09 22.98
N GLN A 404 14.79 7.23 23.69
CA GLN A 404 14.77 8.58 23.07
C GLN A 404 13.92 8.63 21.79
N ILE A 405 12.88 7.80 21.66
CA ILE A 405 12.03 7.81 20.48
C ILE A 405 11.33 9.14 20.54
N ASN A 406 11.69 10.01 19.62
CA ASN A 406 11.06 11.30 19.47
C ASN A 406 9.56 11.06 19.28
N LYS A 407 8.78 11.33 20.34
CA LYS A 407 7.33 11.09 20.38
C LYS A 407 6.65 12.11 19.48
N SER A 408 6.79 11.92 18.17
CA SER A 408 6.24 12.79 17.15
C SER A 408 4.74 12.92 17.40
N TYR A 409 4.17 14.08 17.10
CA TYR A 409 2.72 14.31 17.24
C TYR A 409 1.90 13.20 16.57
N ARG A 410 2.34 12.75 15.38
CA ARG A 410 1.71 11.66 14.64
C ARG A 410 1.78 10.32 15.37
N PHE A 411 2.91 9.98 15.97
CA PHE A 411 3.06 8.74 16.74
C PHE A 411 2.20 8.76 18.00
N LYS A 412 2.24 9.85 18.78
CA LYS A 412 1.37 10.04 19.94
C LYS A 412 -0.10 9.83 19.57
N ASN A 413 -0.55 10.47 18.49
CA ASN A 413 -1.93 10.32 18.03
C ASN A 413 -2.31 8.88 17.66
N LEU A 414 -1.40 8.14 17.00
CA LEU A 414 -1.65 6.74 16.65
C LEU A 414 -1.80 5.88 17.90
N ILE A 415 -0.88 6.00 18.86
CA ILE A 415 -0.90 5.21 20.09
C ILE A 415 -2.12 5.56 20.96
N LEU A 416 -2.41 6.86 21.13
CA LEU A 416 -3.58 7.33 21.88
C LEU A 416 -4.89 6.85 21.25
N PHE A 417 -4.95 6.78 19.92
CA PHE A 417 -6.12 6.27 19.23
C PHE A 417 -6.35 4.77 19.48
N GLU A 418 -5.28 3.96 19.39
CA GLU A 418 -5.41 2.53 19.69
C GLU A 418 -5.76 2.30 21.16
N LEU A 419 -5.21 3.09 22.09
CA LEU A 419 -5.55 3.00 23.52
C LEU A 419 -7.01 3.34 23.80
N ILE A 420 -7.58 4.40 23.21
CA ILE A 420 -9.02 4.70 23.33
C ILE A 420 -9.89 3.63 22.66
N SER A 421 -9.41 3.01 21.58
CA SER A 421 -10.10 1.86 20.98
C SER A 421 -10.08 0.65 21.92
N SER A 422 -8.97 0.41 22.62
CA SER A 422 -8.83 -0.67 23.60
C SER A 422 -9.65 -0.42 24.86
N LEU A 423 -9.77 0.82 25.33
CA LEU A 423 -10.60 1.16 26.50
C LEU A 423 -12.08 0.78 26.34
N LYS A 424 -12.58 0.67 25.09
CA LYS A 424 -13.93 0.18 24.83
C LYS A 424 -14.19 -1.20 25.45
N SER A 425 -13.18 -2.09 25.47
CA SER A 425 -13.36 -3.43 26.03
C SER A 425 -13.63 -3.44 27.53
N LEU A 426 -13.26 -2.37 28.25
CA LEU A 426 -13.51 -2.24 29.69
C LEU A 426 -14.94 -1.80 30.01
N LYS A 427 -15.71 -1.33 29.01
CA LYS A 427 -17.10 -0.86 29.15
C LYS A 427 -17.32 0.19 30.25
N ASP A 428 -16.28 0.97 30.55
CA ASP A 428 -16.33 2.02 31.57
C ASP A 428 -16.30 3.43 30.91
N PRO A 429 -17.43 4.15 30.88
CA PRO A 429 -17.51 5.48 30.31
C PRO A 429 -16.81 6.54 31.18
N LYS A 430 -16.71 6.34 32.50
CA LYS A 430 -15.99 7.25 33.40
C LYS A 430 -14.49 7.16 33.12
N LEU A 431 -13.92 5.96 33.12
CA LEU A 431 -12.50 5.74 32.81
C LEU A 431 -12.15 6.25 31.41
N SER A 432 -12.99 5.97 30.41
CA SER A 432 -12.80 6.45 29.04
C SER A 432 -12.75 7.99 28.96
N THR A 433 -13.61 8.66 29.74
CA THR A 433 -13.66 10.12 29.81
C THR A 433 -12.48 10.70 30.57
N GLN A 434 -12.10 10.11 31.70
CA GLN A 434 -10.90 10.50 32.47
C GLN A 434 -9.64 10.37 31.61
N TYR A 435 -9.52 9.27 30.88
CA TYR A 435 -8.41 9.07 29.95
C TYR A 435 -8.39 10.16 28.87
N LEU A 436 -9.53 10.44 28.22
CA LEU A 436 -9.62 11.50 27.21
C LEU A 436 -9.20 12.88 27.75
N LEU A 437 -9.63 13.22 28.96
CA LEU A 437 -9.26 14.49 29.61
C LEU A 437 -7.76 14.55 29.93
N SER A 438 -7.16 13.41 30.31
CA SER A 438 -5.72 13.32 30.64
C SER A 438 -4.79 13.45 29.43
N ILE A 439 -5.30 13.29 28.20
CA ILE A 439 -4.53 13.48 26.95
C ILE A 439 -4.09 14.93 26.78
N TYR A 440 -4.83 15.88 27.34
CA TYR A 440 -4.61 17.31 27.14
C TYR A 440 -4.10 18.00 28.41
N PRO A 441 -3.37 19.12 28.29
CA PRO A 441 -3.05 19.97 29.44
C PRO A 441 -4.34 20.61 29.99
N LEU A 442 -4.33 20.97 31.27
CA LEU A 442 -5.51 21.42 32.03
C LEU A 442 -6.37 22.46 31.29
N HIS A 443 -5.77 23.54 30.79
CA HIS A 443 -6.48 24.59 30.04
C HIS A 443 -7.22 24.07 28.78
N GLU A 444 -6.68 23.06 28.11
CA GLU A 444 -7.36 22.43 26.96
C GLU A 444 -8.40 21.41 27.43
N SER A 445 -8.15 20.69 28.52
CA SER A 445 -9.12 19.77 29.14
C SER A 445 -10.36 20.51 29.64
N GLU A 446 -10.25 21.75 30.11
CA GLU A 446 -11.40 22.61 30.45
C GLU A 446 -12.32 22.84 29.26
N LYS A 447 -11.75 23.16 28.08
CA LYS A 447 -12.54 23.36 26.86
C LYS A 447 -13.25 22.07 26.45
N LEU A 448 -12.59 20.93 26.62
CA LEU A 448 -13.17 19.62 26.33
C LEU A 448 -14.27 19.25 27.34
N ALA A 449 -14.09 19.54 28.63
CA ALA A 449 -15.11 19.35 29.65
C ALA A 449 -16.36 20.19 29.35
N ILE A 450 -16.18 21.46 28.94
CA ILE A 450 -17.27 22.33 28.50
C ILE A 450 -18.01 21.73 27.30
N LEU A 451 -17.28 21.15 26.33
CA LEU A 451 -17.88 20.44 25.20
C LEU A 451 -18.72 19.25 25.65
N LEU A 452 -18.16 18.37 26.50
CA LEU A 452 -18.87 17.19 27.00
C LEU A 452 -20.11 17.56 27.84
N ASN A 453 -20.02 18.63 28.63
CA ASN A 453 -21.14 19.17 29.39
C ASN A 453 -22.22 19.78 28.49
N ASN A 454 -21.84 20.46 27.41
CA ASN A 454 -22.79 20.98 26.41
C ASN A 454 -23.49 19.88 25.62
N LEU A 455 -22.87 18.71 25.46
CA LEU A 455 -23.48 17.51 24.88
C LEU A 455 -24.30 16.69 25.91
N ASN A 456 -24.39 17.16 27.17
CA ASN A 456 -24.94 16.43 28.31
C ASN A 456 -24.28 15.05 28.59
N LEU A 457 -23.15 14.76 27.95
CA LEU A 457 -22.38 13.52 28.21
C LEU A 457 -21.80 13.54 29.62
N TRP A 458 -21.35 14.70 30.09
CA TRP A 458 -20.79 14.83 31.45
C TRP A 458 -21.79 14.39 32.52
N GLY A 459 -23.04 14.89 32.43
CA GLY A 459 -24.12 14.50 33.32
C GLY A 459 -24.39 13.00 33.27
N TRP A 460 -24.54 12.44 32.06
CA TRP A 460 -24.82 11.01 31.89
C TRP A 460 -23.71 10.09 32.40
N ILE A 461 -22.45 10.53 32.35
CA ILE A 461 -21.28 9.71 32.71
C ILE A 461 -21.00 9.77 34.20
N PHE A 462 -21.06 10.95 34.82
CA PHE A 462 -20.66 11.13 36.23
C PHE A 462 -21.84 11.15 37.20
N HIS A 463 -23.02 11.58 36.74
CA HIS A 463 -24.21 11.79 37.57
C HIS A 463 -25.39 10.91 37.16
N ASP A 464 -25.23 10.07 36.12
CA ASP A 464 -26.25 9.18 35.58
C ASP A 464 -27.56 9.86 35.16
N GLN A 465 -27.53 11.17 34.93
CA GLN A 465 -28.70 12.00 34.60
C GLN A 465 -28.35 13.03 33.50
N PRO A 466 -29.33 13.49 32.70
CA PRO A 466 -29.12 14.48 31.66
C PRO A 466 -28.96 15.91 32.23
N ILE A 467 -28.07 16.10 33.21
CA ILE A 467 -27.83 17.38 33.88
C ILE A 467 -26.70 18.13 33.17
N LYS A 468 -26.93 19.42 32.95
CA LYS A 468 -25.89 20.37 32.55
C LYS A 468 -25.39 21.13 33.77
N LEU A 469 -24.10 20.97 34.09
CA LEU A 469 -23.48 21.63 35.24
C LEU A 469 -23.13 23.09 34.93
N SER A 470 -23.10 23.95 35.96
CA SER A 470 -22.52 25.29 35.88
C SER A 470 -21.00 25.22 35.70
N ASN A 471 -20.39 26.23 35.08
CA ASN A 471 -18.95 26.25 34.83
C ASN A 471 -18.11 26.11 36.11
N SER A 472 -18.56 26.70 37.23
CA SER A 472 -17.88 26.60 38.52
C SER A 472 -17.86 25.16 39.08
N LYS A 473 -19.01 24.46 39.03
CA LYS A 473 -19.12 23.05 39.46
C LYS A 473 -18.31 22.12 38.55
N LEU A 474 -18.38 22.36 37.24
CA LEU A 474 -17.62 21.60 36.25
C LEU A 474 -16.11 21.73 36.46
N GLN A 475 -15.61 22.94 36.78
CA GLN A 475 -14.21 23.16 37.10
C GLN A 475 -13.77 22.42 38.37
N SER A 476 -14.58 22.43 39.43
CA SER A 476 -14.26 21.68 40.64
C SER A 476 -14.21 20.16 40.41
N GLU A 477 -15.16 19.62 39.64
CA GLU A 477 -15.17 18.18 39.30
C GLU A 477 -13.99 17.83 38.39
N LEU A 478 -13.67 18.68 37.42
CA LEU A 478 -12.52 18.48 36.53
C LEU A 478 -11.20 18.47 37.30
N GLN A 479 -11.01 19.38 38.26
CA GLN A 479 -9.80 19.41 39.09
C GLN A 479 -9.64 18.11 39.89
N ASN A 480 -10.73 17.62 40.50
CA ASN A 480 -10.71 16.34 41.22
C ASN A 480 -10.33 15.16 40.32
N ILE A 481 -10.85 15.12 39.09
CA ILE A 481 -10.53 14.09 38.09
C ILE A 481 -9.08 14.20 37.59
N MET A 482 -8.56 15.42 37.41
CA MET A 482 -7.22 15.64 36.87
C MET A 482 -6.10 15.36 37.89
N ASN A 483 -6.42 15.37 39.19
CA ASN A 483 -5.48 14.98 40.25
C ASN A 483 -5.05 13.51 40.13
N THR A 484 -5.85 12.66 39.48
CA THR A 484 -5.55 11.24 39.19
C THR A 484 -5.11 11.05 37.74
N SER A 485 -4.07 11.77 37.29
CA SER A 485 -3.66 11.73 35.88
C SER A 485 -3.21 10.32 35.45
N LEU A 486 -3.92 9.71 34.51
CA LEU A 486 -3.64 8.37 33.98
C LEU A 486 -2.47 8.33 32.97
N LEU A 487 -2.11 9.49 32.40
CA LEU A 487 -1.07 9.62 31.38
C LEU A 487 0.08 10.51 31.85
N SER A 488 1.31 10.11 31.49
CA SER A 488 2.50 10.93 31.70
C SER A 488 2.49 12.20 30.84
N ASP A 489 3.09 13.27 31.36
CA ASP A 489 3.15 14.58 30.68
C ASP A 489 3.74 14.49 29.27
N ASP A 490 4.69 13.59 29.06
CA ASP A 490 5.32 13.34 27.78
C ASP A 490 4.38 12.84 26.69
N MET A 491 3.23 12.23 27.03
CA MET A 491 2.26 11.71 26.07
C MET A 491 1.16 12.73 25.76
N LYS A 492 1.08 13.83 26.53
CA LYS A 492 0.06 14.86 26.34
C LYS A 492 0.19 15.56 24.99
N LEU A 493 -0.96 15.89 24.40
CA LEU A 493 -1.07 16.66 23.18
C LEU A 493 -1.22 18.14 23.52
N LYS A 494 -0.42 19.00 22.87
CA LYS A 494 -0.38 20.44 23.17
C LYS A 494 -1.67 21.19 22.86
N LYS A 495 -2.46 20.70 21.89
CA LYS A 495 -3.69 21.36 21.41
C LYS A 495 -4.74 20.33 21.03
N ILE A 496 -5.98 20.65 21.35
CA ILE A 496 -7.16 20.03 20.75
C ILE A 496 -7.09 20.15 19.22
N THR A 497 -7.44 19.08 18.49
CA THR A 497 -7.69 19.15 17.04
C THR A 497 -8.96 18.37 16.66
N PRO A 498 -9.84 18.89 15.78
CA PRO A 498 -11.13 18.25 15.47
C PRO A 498 -11.00 16.82 14.92
N ASN A 499 -9.94 16.54 14.17
CA ASN A 499 -9.67 15.21 13.61
C ASN A 499 -9.40 14.15 14.68
N ILE A 500 -9.01 14.57 15.90
CA ILE A 500 -8.73 13.70 17.04
C ILE A 500 -9.93 13.66 18.01
N ILE A 501 -10.57 14.82 18.27
CA ILE A 501 -11.79 14.91 19.11
C ILE A 501 -12.89 13.96 18.60
N SER A 502 -13.18 14.02 17.29
CA SER A 502 -14.39 13.43 16.71
C SER A 502 -14.47 11.90 16.92
N PRO A 503 -13.42 11.13 16.62
CA PRO A 503 -13.43 9.70 16.91
C PRO A 503 -13.54 9.39 18.40
N PHE A 504 -12.88 10.16 19.27
CA PHE A 504 -12.89 9.91 20.71
C PHE A 504 -14.25 10.19 21.35
N ILE A 505 -14.95 11.25 20.92
CA ILE A 505 -16.34 11.47 21.31
C ILE A 505 -17.22 10.32 20.82
N SER A 506 -17.03 9.84 19.59
CA SER A 506 -17.81 8.70 19.07
C SER A 506 -17.64 7.45 19.94
N GLN A 507 -16.43 7.19 20.42
CA GLN A 507 -16.17 6.07 21.32
C GLN A 507 -16.84 6.26 22.68
N ILE A 508 -16.82 7.47 23.24
CA ILE A 508 -17.57 7.77 24.47
C ILE A 508 -19.07 7.51 24.30
N TYR A 509 -19.67 7.94 23.17
CA TYR A 509 -21.06 7.60 22.86
C TYR A 509 -21.29 6.09 22.78
N SER A 510 -20.41 5.36 22.08
CA SER A 510 -20.51 3.89 21.95
C SER A 510 -20.48 3.20 23.31
N VAL A 511 -19.48 3.52 24.14
CA VAL A 511 -19.31 2.93 25.47
C VAL A 511 -20.49 3.30 26.37
N LEU A 512 -20.88 4.58 26.43
CA LEU A 512 -21.98 5.03 27.25
C LEU A 512 -23.30 4.33 26.89
N ILE A 513 -23.60 4.22 25.60
CA ILE A 513 -24.81 3.56 25.10
C ILE A 513 -24.80 2.05 25.42
N GLU A 514 -23.66 1.38 25.20
CA GLU A 514 -23.48 -0.04 25.53
C GLU A 514 -23.64 -0.29 27.03
N THR A 515 -22.96 0.46 27.88
CA THR A 515 -23.04 0.32 29.35
C THR A 515 -24.46 0.61 29.86
N LYS A 516 -25.15 1.62 29.32
CA LYS A 516 -26.54 1.92 29.73
C LYS A 516 -27.52 0.85 29.27
N PHE A 517 -27.30 0.22 28.12
CA PHE A 517 -28.08 -0.93 27.69
C PHE A 517 -27.91 -2.11 28.66
N GLU A 518 -26.69 -2.40 29.11
CA GLU A 518 -26.45 -3.48 30.08
C GLU A 518 -27.08 -3.18 31.45
N LEU A 519 -27.02 -1.93 31.90
CA LEU A 519 -27.59 -1.53 33.19
C LEU A 519 -29.12 -1.44 33.20
N MET A 520 -29.73 -1.06 32.08
CA MET A 520 -31.15 -0.70 32.02
C MET A 520 -31.95 -1.51 31.01
N GLY A 521 -31.36 -2.12 29.99
CA GLY A 521 -32.05 -2.57 28.77
C GLY A 521 -32.61 -3.99 28.77
N GLU A 522 -32.33 -4.83 29.77
CA GLU A 522 -32.72 -6.24 29.74
C GLU A 522 -34.20 -6.48 30.11
N THR A 523 -34.83 -5.57 30.86
CA THR A 523 -36.24 -5.70 31.27
C THR A 523 -37.19 -4.87 30.40
N ILE A 524 -38.48 -5.24 30.34
CA ILE A 524 -39.49 -4.53 29.54
C ILE A 524 -39.62 -3.05 29.97
N TYR A 525 -39.70 -2.78 31.28
CA TYR A 525 -39.69 -1.42 31.82
C TYR A 525 -38.36 -0.70 31.57
N GLY A 526 -37.28 -1.45 31.54
CA GLY A 526 -35.94 -1.01 31.21
C GLY A 526 -35.77 -0.53 29.75
N LYS A 527 -36.43 -1.18 28.80
CA LYS A 527 -36.39 -0.80 27.37
C LYS A 527 -37.00 0.58 27.11
N GLU A 528 -38.09 0.95 27.77
CA GLU A 528 -38.69 2.29 27.62
C GLU A 528 -37.79 3.38 28.22
N ASN A 529 -37.19 3.12 29.39
CA ASN A 529 -36.20 4.03 29.98
C ASN A 529 -34.97 4.19 29.08
N TYR A 530 -34.50 3.10 28.48
CA TYR A 530 -33.38 3.12 27.54
C TYR A 530 -33.74 3.85 26.23
N LYS A 531 -34.97 3.71 25.73
CA LYS A 531 -35.50 4.48 24.59
C LYS A 531 -35.55 5.97 24.90
N ALA A 532 -36.06 6.36 26.06
CA ALA A 532 -36.08 7.76 26.51
C ALA A 532 -34.65 8.34 26.62
N PHE A 533 -33.70 7.55 27.15
CA PHE A 533 -32.29 7.89 27.19
C PHE A 533 -31.69 8.12 25.79
N LEU A 534 -31.91 7.20 24.84
CA LEU A 534 -31.40 7.34 23.47
C LEU A 534 -31.98 8.58 22.76
N LEU A 535 -33.27 8.84 22.94
CA LEU A 535 -33.93 10.03 22.39
C LEU A 535 -33.41 11.32 23.02
N ASN A 536 -33.14 11.33 24.34
CA ASN A 536 -32.53 12.46 25.03
C ASN A 536 -31.11 12.75 24.51
N ILE A 537 -30.29 11.71 24.37
CA ILE A 537 -28.94 11.83 23.81
C ILE A 537 -29.00 12.37 22.37
N TYR A 538 -29.92 11.86 21.55
CA TYR A 538 -30.14 12.33 20.19
C TYR A 538 -30.60 13.80 20.14
N SER A 539 -31.59 14.19 20.96
CA SER A 539 -32.11 15.57 20.97
C SER A 539 -31.03 16.57 21.38
N ASN A 540 -30.22 16.23 22.38
CA ASN A 540 -29.11 17.07 22.84
C ASN A 540 -28.03 17.20 21.76
N TYR A 541 -27.71 16.10 21.09
CA TYR A 541 -26.78 16.08 19.97
C TYR A 541 -27.25 16.96 18.80
N LYS A 542 -28.52 16.82 18.42
CA LYS A 542 -29.16 17.63 17.37
C LYS A 542 -29.16 19.12 17.75
N SER A 543 -29.58 19.46 18.96
CA SER A 543 -29.62 20.84 19.46
C SER A 543 -28.23 21.49 19.44
N TYR A 544 -27.20 20.78 19.92
CA TYR A 544 -25.82 21.26 19.88
C TYR A 544 -25.34 21.55 18.45
N LEU A 545 -25.67 20.68 17.49
CA LEU A 545 -25.38 20.90 16.08
C LEU A 545 -26.12 22.11 15.51
N GLN A 546 -27.40 22.31 15.83
CA GLN A 546 -28.16 23.48 15.37
C GLN A 546 -27.53 24.79 15.88
N HIS A 547 -27.21 24.87 17.18
CA HIS A 547 -26.64 26.08 17.78
C HIS A 547 -25.22 26.41 17.31
N SER A 548 -24.41 25.41 16.97
CA SER A 548 -23.04 25.62 16.47
C SER A 548 -22.97 26.02 14.99
N ILE A 549 -24.06 25.90 14.24
CA ILE A 549 -24.09 26.06 12.77
C ILE A 549 -24.77 27.36 12.32
N ILE A 550 -25.51 28.06 13.19
CA ILE A 550 -26.20 29.31 12.84
C ILE A 550 -25.17 30.42 12.48
N PRO A 551 -25.14 30.91 11.21
CA PRO A 551 -24.11 31.83 10.73
C PRO A 551 -24.07 33.20 11.44
N ASN A 552 -25.19 33.63 12.05
CA ASN A 552 -25.32 34.95 12.65
C ASN A 552 -24.72 35.09 14.06
N VAL A 553 -24.25 33.99 14.68
CA VAL A 553 -23.57 34.02 16.00
C VAL A 553 -22.05 33.88 15.89
N ALA A 554 -21.54 33.59 14.68
CA ALA A 554 -20.12 33.42 14.37
C ALA A 554 -19.31 34.74 14.39
N SER A 555 -19.97 35.87 14.66
CA SER A 555 -19.37 37.21 14.81
C SER A 555 -18.64 37.42 16.13
N SER A 556 -18.88 36.57 17.15
CA SER A 556 -18.12 36.62 18.40
C SER A 556 -16.86 35.74 18.30
N SER A 557 -15.71 36.39 18.21
CA SER A 557 -14.38 35.82 17.98
C SER A 557 -13.91 34.75 19.00
N LYS A 558 -14.67 34.47 20.06
CA LYS A 558 -14.27 33.56 21.15
C LYS A 558 -14.63 32.08 20.94
N ASN A 559 -15.61 31.76 20.08
CA ASN A 559 -16.08 30.36 19.86
C ASN A 559 -15.62 29.71 18.55
N LYS A 560 -14.77 30.36 17.74
CA LYS A 560 -14.16 29.77 16.53
C LYS A 560 -13.29 28.52 16.81
N LEU A 561 -12.94 28.27 18.07
CA LEU A 561 -12.02 27.22 18.51
C LEU A 561 -12.58 25.79 18.46
N LEU A 562 -13.90 25.60 18.36
CA LEU A 562 -14.54 24.28 18.30
C LEU A 562 -15.37 24.13 17.02
N LEU A 563 -14.73 24.31 15.86
CA LEU A 563 -15.25 23.86 14.56
C LEU A 563 -15.32 22.33 14.55
N TRP A 564 -16.23 21.77 15.35
CA TRP A 564 -16.57 20.37 15.32
C TRP A 564 -17.22 20.08 13.96
N LYS A 565 -16.64 19.15 13.20
CA LYS A 565 -17.22 18.72 11.93
C LYS A 565 -18.34 17.75 12.25
N HIS A 566 -19.46 17.85 11.51
CA HIS A 566 -20.53 16.87 11.53
C HIS A 566 -19.98 15.45 11.57
N ASN A 567 -20.24 14.73 12.65
CA ASN A 567 -19.77 13.37 12.79
C ASN A 567 -20.93 12.41 12.61
N THR A 568 -21.06 11.88 11.39
CA THR A 568 -22.10 10.90 11.05
C THR A 568 -21.95 9.58 11.82
N SER A 569 -20.78 9.31 12.42
CA SER A 569 -20.58 8.12 13.26
C SER A 569 -21.43 8.14 14.52
N ILE A 570 -21.67 9.30 15.15
CA ILE A 570 -22.48 9.39 16.38
C ILE A 570 -23.94 9.07 16.06
N LEU A 571 -24.45 9.64 14.95
CA LEU A 571 -25.78 9.31 14.47
C LEU A 571 -25.89 7.81 14.15
N ASN A 572 -24.88 7.22 13.50
CA ASN A 572 -24.87 5.77 13.24
C ASN A 572 -24.89 4.95 14.53
N ILE A 573 -24.10 5.31 15.56
CA ILE A 573 -24.10 4.59 16.84
C ILE A 573 -25.50 4.60 17.46
N ILE A 574 -26.18 5.76 17.45
CA ILE A 574 -27.55 5.89 17.96
C ILE A 574 -28.52 5.04 17.13
N LEU A 575 -28.47 5.14 15.79
CA LEU A 575 -29.34 4.38 14.89
C LEU A 575 -29.14 2.86 15.02
N THR A 576 -27.88 2.42 15.12
CA THR A 576 -27.54 1.02 15.37
C THR A 576 -28.09 0.57 16.71
N ALA A 577 -27.93 1.34 17.78
CA ALA A 577 -28.49 0.99 19.09
C ALA A 577 -30.02 0.89 19.08
N ILE A 578 -30.72 1.82 18.43
CA ILE A 578 -32.18 1.74 18.26
C ILE A 578 -32.58 0.47 17.50
N LYS A 579 -31.84 0.14 16.44
CA LYS A 579 -32.19 -0.99 15.58
C LYS A 579 -31.83 -2.36 16.17
N SER A 580 -30.64 -2.53 16.74
CA SER A 580 -30.15 -3.83 17.23
C SER A 580 -30.46 -4.10 18.70
N LYS A 581 -30.60 -3.06 19.53
CA LYS A 581 -30.87 -3.23 20.97
C LYS A 581 -32.34 -3.02 21.32
N LEU A 582 -33.00 -2.02 20.73
CA LEU A 582 -34.44 -1.80 20.90
C LEU A 582 -35.30 -2.57 19.90
N TYR A 583 -34.71 -3.10 18.81
CA TYR A 583 -35.44 -3.75 17.70
C TYR A 583 -36.50 -2.84 17.03
N ASP A 584 -36.35 -1.51 17.13
CA ASP A 584 -37.33 -0.54 16.61
C ASP A 584 -36.83 0.16 15.34
N THR A 585 -37.00 -0.52 14.21
CA THR A 585 -36.56 -0.01 12.89
C THR A 585 -37.34 1.24 12.47
N LYS A 586 -38.60 1.40 12.88
CA LYS A 586 -39.41 2.57 12.52
C LYS A 586 -38.98 3.82 13.29
N LEU A 587 -38.57 3.68 14.56
CA LEU A 587 -37.95 4.76 15.31
C LEU A 587 -36.62 5.20 14.70
N ALA A 588 -35.77 4.25 14.29
CA ALA A 588 -34.52 4.56 13.60
C ALA A 588 -34.76 5.35 12.30
N TYR A 589 -35.78 4.96 11.53
CA TYR A 589 -36.25 5.70 10.36
C TYR A 589 -36.69 7.12 10.70
N ASN A 590 -37.52 7.29 11.74
CA ASN A 590 -38.03 8.60 12.15
C ASN A 590 -36.91 9.53 12.63
N VAL A 591 -35.94 9.00 13.41
CA VAL A 591 -34.77 9.74 13.87
C VAL A 591 -33.89 10.17 12.69
N LEU A 592 -33.68 9.29 11.70
CA LEU A 592 -32.94 9.65 10.49
C LEU A 592 -33.68 10.74 9.71
N LEU A 593 -34.98 10.60 9.48
CA LEU A 593 -35.78 11.62 8.79
C LEU A 593 -35.72 12.97 9.51
N ASP A 594 -35.92 12.99 10.82
CA ASP A 594 -35.85 14.20 11.64
C ASP A 594 -34.47 14.88 11.56
N PHE A 595 -33.40 14.09 11.53
CA PHE A 595 -32.04 14.60 11.33
C PHE A 595 -31.87 15.20 9.93
N THR A 596 -32.30 14.47 8.89
CA THR A 596 -32.17 14.89 7.48
C THR A 596 -33.09 16.05 7.09
N SER A 597 -34.17 16.30 7.84
CA SER A 597 -35.09 17.41 7.60
C SER A 597 -34.42 18.78 7.77
N ASN A 598 -33.29 18.83 8.50
CA ASN A 598 -32.45 20.03 8.60
C ASN A 598 -31.42 20.04 7.44
N SER A 599 -31.78 20.71 6.34
CA SER A 599 -31.01 20.75 5.08
C SER A 599 -29.52 21.16 5.22
N HIS A 600 -29.16 21.91 6.26
CA HIS A 600 -27.77 22.29 6.57
C HIS A 600 -26.89 21.12 7.01
N PHE A 601 -27.47 20.04 7.55
CA PHE A 601 -26.73 18.87 8.03
C PHE A 601 -26.25 17.97 6.88
N LEU A 602 -26.98 17.96 5.77
CA LEU A 602 -26.75 17.07 4.63
C LEU A 602 -25.66 17.58 3.66
N LYS A 603 -25.60 18.90 3.41
CA LYS A 603 -24.66 19.53 2.45
C LYS A 603 -23.17 19.30 2.74
N LYS A 604 -22.82 18.76 3.91
CA LYS A 604 -21.43 18.50 4.36
C LYS A 604 -21.15 17.03 4.69
N ILE A 605 -22.08 16.11 4.44
CA ILE A 605 -21.85 14.67 4.55
C ILE A 605 -20.91 14.24 3.41
N LYS A 606 -19.60 14.43 3.59
CA LYS A 606 -18.59 13.83 2.72
C LYS A 606 -18.48 12.36 3.07
N MET A 607 -19.23 11.51 2.37
CA MET A 607 -19.02 10.06 2.40
C MET A 607 -17.59 9.79 1.90
N LYS A 608 -16.76 9.18 2.75
CA LYS A 608 -15.51 8.57 2.28
C LYS A 608 -15.90 7.28 1.55
N ASN A 609 -15.50 7.15 0.29
CA ASN A 609 -15.84 6.06 -0.65
C ASN A 609 -15.45 4.62 -0.22
N ASN A 610 -15.12 4.37 1.06
CA ASN A 610 -14.78 3.05 1.53
C ASN A 610 -15.87 2.57 2.51
N ASN A 611 -16.67 1.62 2.03
CA ASN A 611 -17.52 0.68 2.75
C ASN A 611 -17.42 0.74 4.28
N SER A 612 -18.50 1.16 4.97
CA SER A 612 -19.08 0.38 6.10
C SER A 612 -20.20 1.12 6.85
N PHE A 613 -20.21 2.47 6.92
CA PHE A 613 -21.09 3.16 7.88
C PHE A 613 -21.78 4.41 7.32
N CYS A 614 -22.84 4.20 6.55
CA CYS A 614 -23.77 5.26 6.13
C CYS A 614 -25.06 5.20 6.99
N PRO A 615 -25.56 6.31 7.56
CA PRO A 615 -26.82 6.32 8.32
C PRO A 615 -27.99 5.72 7.56
N PHE A 616 -28.08 6.02 6.26
CA PHE A 616 -29.08 5.44 5.37
C PHE A 616 -28.91 3.91 5.24
N SER A 617 -27.66 3.43 5.12
CA SER A 617 -27.40 1.99 5.05
C SER A 617 -27.75 1.26 6.35
N THR A 618 -27.52 1.87 7.51
CA THR A 618 -27.87 1.27 8.81
C THR A 618 -29.37 1.07 8.94
N VAL A 619 -30.18 2.05 8.51
CA VAL A 619 -31.64 1.99 8.56
C VAL A 619 -32.22 1.04 7.51
N ILE A 620 -31.69 1.03 6.28
CA ILE A 620 -32.22 0.22 5.16
C ILE A 620 -31.81 -1.26 5.25
N TYR A 621 -30.65 -1.58 5.81
CA TYR A 621 -30.18 -2.96 5.92
C TYR A 621 -31.12 -3.77 6.83
N ASN A 622 -31.41 -5.04 6.54
CA ASN A 622 -32.28 -5.92 7.36
C ASN A 622 -33.64 -5.31 7.79
N SER A 623 -34.18 -4.36 7.03
CA SER A 623 -35.46 -3.68 7.33
C SER A 623 -36.59 -4.10 6.38
N ASP A 624 -36.40 -5.22 5.67
CA ASP A 624 -37.20 -5.58 4.50
C ASP A 624 -38.69 -5.81 4.78
N GLN A 625 -39.07 -6.18 6.01
CA GLN A 625 -40.46 -6.35 6.44
C GLN A 625 -41.10 -5.13 7.12
N ILE A 626 -40.30 -4.18 7.63
CA ILE A 626 -40.80 -3.10 8.51
C ILE A 626 -40.98 -1.78 7.76
N LEU A 627 -40.08 -1.45 6.81
CA LEU A 627 -40.20 -0.22 6.04
C LEU A 627 -41.10 -0.41 4.82
N THR A 628 -42.00 0.54 4.58
CA THR A 628 -42.85 0.54 3.38
C THR A 628 -42.07 0.98 2.13
N GLU A 629 -42.59 0.71 0.94
CA GLU A 629 -41.97 1.20 -0.31
C GLU A 629 -41.91 2.73 -0.36
N HIS A 630 -42.94 3.40 0.18
CA HIS A 630 -42.97 4.85 0.33
C HIS A 630 -41.86 5.35 1.26
N ASP A 631 -41.62 4.66 2.39
CA ASP A 631 -40.54 5.02 3.31
C ASP A 631 -39.16 4.95 2.63
N LEU A 632 -38.91 3.88 1.85
CA LEU A 632 -37.68 3.69 1.09
C LEU A 632 -37.53 4.72 -0.02
N PHE A 633 -38.60 5.00 -0.77
CA PHE A 633 -38.61 6.03 -1.81
C PHE A 633 -38.21 7.39 -1.25
N LYS A 634 -38.80 7.78 -0.10
CA LYS A 634 -38.46 9.03 0.58
C LYS A 634 -36.98 9.09 1.01
N LEU A 635 -36.41 7.99 1.49
CA LEU A 635 -34.97 7.94 1.81
C LEU A 635 -34.10 8.07 0.56
N PHE A 636 -34.45 7.39 -0.53
CA PHE A 636 -33.71 7.48 -1.80
C PHE A 636 -33.79 8.87 -2.41
N GLN A 637 -34.94 9.53 -2.34
CA GLN A 637 -35.11 10.92 -2.78
C GLN A 637 -34.20 11.86 -1.98
N ILE A 638 -34.17 11.73 -0.65
CA ILE A 638 -33.26 12.54 0.19
C ILE A 638 -31.79 12.25 -0.15
N MET A 639 -31.44 10.99 -0.43
CA MET A 639 -30.08 10.62 -0.85
C MET A 639 -29.71 11.25 -2.19
N GLU A 640 -30.62 11.22 -3.17
CA GLU A 640 -30.45 11.79 -4.50
C GLU A 640 -30.31 13.32 -4.45
N ASP A 641 -31.24 13.99 -3.78
CA ASP A 641 -31.26 15.45 -3.59
C ASP A 641 -29.96 15.98 -2.95
N ASN A 642 -29.30 15.14 -2.15
CA ASN A 642 -28.09 15.50 -1.42
C ASN A 642 -26.81 14.83 -1.93
N ASN A 643 -26.85 14.20 -3.11
CA ASN A 643 -25.71 13.51 -3.74
C ASN A 643 -25.03 12.47 -2.83
N VAL A 644 -25.80 11.73 -2.03
CA VAL A 644 -25.29 10.67 -1.15
C VAL A 644 -25.14 9.37 -1.98
N PRO A 645 -23.93 8.81 -2.13
CA PRO A 645 -23.73 7.60 -2.92
C PRO A 645 -24.39 6.37 -2.26
N LEU A 646 -24.87 5.44 -3.08
CA LEU A 646 -25.36 4.13 -2.62
C LEU A 646 -24.22 3.30 -2.03
N SER A 647 -24.49 2.67 -0.89
CA SER A 647 -23.55 1.77 -0.23
C SER A 647 -23.77 0.32 -0.65
N PHE A 648 -22.73 -0.53 -0.49
CA PHE A 648 -22.87 -1.97 -0.70
C PHE A 648 -24.03 -2.57 0.12
N LYS A 649 -24.13 -2.26 1.42
CA LYS A 649 -25.22 -2.72 2.29
C LYS A 649 -26.61 -2.30 1.80
N THR A 650 -26.74 -1.07 1.30
CA THR A 650 -28.00 -0.59 0.71
C THR A 650 -28.41 -1.44 -0.49
N CYS A 651 -27.47 -1.73 -1.40
CA CYS A 651 -27.76 -2.56 -2.56
C CYS A 651 -28.10 -4.00 -2.17
N VAL A 652 -27.36 -4.59 -1.23
CA VAL A 652 -27.61 -5.94 -0.70
C VAL A 652 -29.02 -6.03 -0.09
N ALA A 653 -29.40 -5.07 0.75
CA ALA A 653 -30.71 -5.03 1.38
C ALA A 653 -31.85 -5.00 0.35
N MET A 654 -31.68 -4.23 -0.74
CA MET A 654 -32.67 -4.20 -1.83
C MET A 654 -32.74 -5.55 -2.57
N VAL A 655 -31.61 -6.23 -2.80
CA VAL A 655 -31.60 -7.58 -3.37
C VAL A 655 -32.42 -8.53 -2.51
N PHE A 656 -32.17 -8.57 -1.20
CA PHE A 656 -32.90 -9.45 -0.28
C PHE A 656 -34.39 -9.12 -0.20
N ARG A 657 -34.74 -7.82 -0.16
CA ARG A 657 -36.14 -7.39 -0.14
C ARG A 657 -36.90 -7.84 -1.38
N TYR A 658 -36.36 -7.63 -2.58
CA TYR A 658 -37.05 -8.02 -3.81
C TYR A 658 -37.13 -9.55 -3.97
N LEU A 659 -36.17 -10.30 -3.45
CA LEU A 659 -36.28 -11.76 -3.37
C LEU A 659 -37.37 -12.20 -2.37
N LYS A 660 -37.49 -11.53 -1.22
CA LYS A 660 -38.56 -11.72 -0.21
C LYS A 660 -39.97 -11.28 -0.68
N ILE A 661 -40.10 -10.67 -1.86
CA ILE A 661 -41.36 -10.33 -2.54
C ILE A 661 -41.51 -11.16 -3.85
N ASP A 662 -40.63 -12.15 -4.07
CA ASP A 662 -40.52 -12.98 -5.28
C ASP A 662 -40.36 -12.21 -6.61
N ASN A 663 -39.82 -10.99 -6.55
CA ASN A 663 -39.48 -10.17 -7.71
C ASN A 663 -38.01 -10.35 -8.11
N LYS A 664 -37.72 -11.50 -8.71
CA LYS A 664 -36.36 -11.86 -9.19
C LYS A 664 -35.77 -10.87 -10.20
N PRO A 665 -36.52 -10.30 -11.17
CA PRO A 665 -35.97 -9.33 -12.12
C PRO A 665 -35.43 -8.06 -11.44
N LEU A 666 -36.17 -7.46 -10.50
CA LEU A 666 -35.70 -6.27 -9.79
C LEU A 666 -34.53 -6.58 -8.86
N ALA A 667 -34.54 -7.75 -8.21
CA ALA A 667 -33.40 -8.20 -7.41
C ALA A 667 -32.11 -8.30 -8.26
N LYS A 668 -32.22 -8.87 -9.47
CA LYS A 668 -31.10 -8.95 -10.42
C LYS A 668 -30.62 -7.57 -10.87
N GLN A 669 -31.51 -6.61 -11.12
CA GLN A 669 -31.10 -5.23 -11.45
C GLN A 669 -30.30 -4.56 -10.34
N TRP A 670 -30.68 -4.77 -9.07
CA TRP A 670 -29.91 -4.26 -7.92
C TRP A 670 -28.58 -4.98 -7.76
N TYR A 671 -28.54 -6.28 -8.05
CA TYR A 671 -27.29 -7.04 -8.09
C TYR A 671 -26.34 -6.56 -9.19
N ASP A 672 -26.85 -6.25 -10.38
CA ASP A 672 -26.03 -5.73 -11.48
C ASP A 672 -25.43 -4.35 -11.15
N LYS A 673 -26.10 -3.54 -10.32
CA LYS A 673 -25.49 -2.30 -9.78
C LYS A 673 -24.27 -2.62 -8.90
N ILE A 674 -24.30 -3.69 -8.10
CA ILE A 674 -23.15 -4.13 -7.29
C ILE A 674 -21.96 -4.48 -8.19
N LEU A 675 -22.22 -5.23 -9.27
CA LEU A 675 -21.19 -5.62 -10.24
C LEU A 675 -20.60 -4.42 -10.98
N ARG A 676 -21.44 -3.47 -11.45
CA ARG A 676 -20.99 -2.26 -12.16
C ARG A 676 -20.10 -1.36 -11.31
N VAL A 677 -20.41 -1.24 -10.02
CA VAL A 677 -19.62 -0.43 -9.07
C VAL A 677 -18.32 -1.16 -8.66
N GLY A 678 -18.28 -2.49 -8.79
CA GLY A 678 -17.10 -3.29 -8.46
C GLY A 678 -16.89 -3.47 -6.96
N PHE A 679 -17.97 -3.55 -6.18
CA PHE A 679 -17.87 -3.84 -4.75
C PHE A 679 -17.31 -5.26 -4.52
N PRO A 680 -16.38 -5.45 -3.57
CA PRO A 680 -15.93 -6.79 -3.18
C PRO A 680 -17.09 -7.55 -2.51
N ILE A 681 -17.46 -8.71 -3.06
CA ILE A 681 -18.53 -9.54 -2.51
C ILE A 681 -17.95 -10.46 -1.44
N ASN A 682 -18.13 -10.07 -0.18
CA ASN A 682 -17.72 -10.85 0.99
C ASN A 682 -18.91 -11.36 1.82
N HIS A 683 -20.14 -10.97 1.46
CA HIS A 683 -21.36 -11.26 2.23
C HIS A 683 -21.87 -12.67 1.93
N PHE A 684 -21.88 -13.55 2.92
CA PHE A 684 -22.21 -14.98 2.75
C PHE A 684 -23.63 -15.23 2.25
N SER A 685 -24.64 -14.57 2.84
CA SER A 685 -26.04 -14.71 2.39
C SER A 685 -26.25 -14.27 0.94
N LEU A 686 -25.58 -13.19 0.51
CA LEU A 686 -25.61 -12.77 -0.89
C LEU A 686 -24.92 -13.81 -1.80
N ILE A 687 -23.78 -14.38 -1.38
CA ILE A 687 -23.08 -15.43 -2.14
C ILE A 687 -23.97 -16.67 -2.33
N LYS A 688 -24.70 -17.08 -1.29
CA LYS A 688 -25.67 -18.17 -1.37
C LYS A 688 -26.77 -17.88 -2.40
N ILE A 689 -27.35 -16.68 -2.34
CA ILE A 689 -28.37 -16.22 -3.30
C ILE A 689 -27.85 -16.15 -4.74
N ILE A 690 -26.61 -15.69 -4.94
CA ILE A 690 -25.97 -15.66 -6.27
C ILE A 690 -25.86 -17.08 -6.82
N LYS A 691 -25.44 -18.04 -5.97
CA LYS A 691 -25.29 -19.45 -6.33
C LYS A 691 -26.65 -20.10 -6.65
N GLU A 692 -27.65 -19.90 -5.79
CA GLU A 692 -28.99 -20.47 -5.94
C GLU A 692 -29.72 -19.96 -7.19
N ASN A 693 -29.53 -18.69 -7.54
CA ASN A 693 -30.15 -18.08 -8.72
C ASN A 693 -29.28 -18.14 -9.99
N GLY A 694 -28.09 -18.75 -9.93
CA GLY A 694 -27.19 -18.88 -11.08
C GLY A 694 -26.66 -17.54 -11.62
N TRP A 695 -26.45 -16.55 -10.76
CA TRP A 695 -25.94 -15.23 -11.17
C TRP A 695 -24.40 -15.20 -11.28
N ASP A 696 -23.88 -14.32 -12.14
CA ASP A 696 -22.44 -14.19 -12.38
C ASP A 696 -21.67 -13.54 -11.23
N PHE A 697 -20.59 -14.17 -10.77
CA PHE A 697 -19.66 -13.58 -9.79
C PHE A 697 -18.74 -12.52 -10.40
N PRO A 698 -18.30 -11.50 -9.62
CA PRO A 698 -17.38 -10.48 -10.11
C PRO A 698 -16.00 -11.07 -10.46
N LEU A 699 -15.31 -10.41 -11.40
CA LEU A 699 -13.96 -10.78 -11.84
C LEU A 699 -12.98 -10.69 -10.65
N GLY A 700 -12.41 -11.83 -10.26
CA GLY A 700 -11.50 -11.91 -9.11
C GLY A 700 -12.17 -12.31 -7.78
N PHE A 701 -13.42 -12.77 -7.81
CA PHE A 701 -14.11 -13.33 -6.64
C PHE A 701 -13.31 -14.46 -5.97
N ASP A 702 -13.25 -14.43 -4.64
CA ASP A 702 -12.53 -15.41 -3.84
C ASP A 702 -13.34 -16.71 -3.76
N LYS A 703 -12.95 -17.69 -4.57
CA LYS A 703 -13.61 -19.01 -4.61
C LYS A 703 -13.56 -19.76 -3.28
N SER A 704 -12.63 -19.43 -2.38
CA SER A 704 -12.56 -20.05 -1.05
C SER A 704 -13.78 -19.74 -0.17
N LEU A 705 -14.53 -18.66 -0.46
CA LEU A 705 -15.77 -18.34 0.25
C LEU A 705 -16.90 -19.33 -0.07
N LEU A 706 -16.89 -19.94 -1.26
CA LEU A 706 -17.87 -20.98 -1.63
C LEU A 706 -17.62 -22.29 -0.90
N GLU A 707 -16.34 -22.64 -0.68
CA GLU A 707 -15.94 -23.84 0.06
C GLU A 707 -16.33 -23.73 1.54
N LYS A 708 -16.21 -22.52 2.13
CA LYS A 708 -16.63 -22.25 3.51
C LYS A 708 -18.14 -22.32 3.71
N LEU A 709 -18.93 -21.84 2.75
CA LEU A 709 -20.38 -22.00 2.78
C LEU A 709 -20.79 -23.47 2.85
N GLN A 710 -20.12 -24.33 2.07
CA GLN A 710 -20.38 -25.77 2.07
C GLN A 710 -19.99 -26.45 3.39
N GLN A 711 -18.87 -26.05 4.00
CA GLN A 711 -18.45 -26.58 5.31
C GLN A 711 -19.43 -26.19 6.44
N ASN A 712 -19.93 -24.95 6.42
CA ASN A 712 -20.92 -24.51 7.40
C ASN A 712 -22.26 -25.25 7.22
N GLU A 713 -22.72 -25.45 5.98
CA GLU A 713 -23.93 -26.23 5.68
C GLU A 713 -23.83 -27.70 6.13
N GLN A 714 -22.64 -28.31 6.04
CA GLN A 714 -22.37 -29.68 6.50
C GLN A 714 -22.29 -29.80 8.03
N SER A 715 -21.81 -28.78 8.73
CA SER A 715 -21.75 -28.77 10.19
C SER A 715 -23.13 -28.66 10.87
N LEU A 716 -24.09 -27.99 10.24
CA LEU A 716 -25.45 -27.80 10.74
C LEU A 716 -26.36 -29.02 10.49
N SER A 717 -26.07 -29.81 9.45
CA SER A 717 -26.82 -31.05 9.14
C SER A 717 -26.45 -32.22 10.07
N GLN A 718 -25.47 -32.07 10.96
CA GLN A 718 -25.11 -33.04 12.00
C GLN A 718 -25.75 -32.74 13.37
N SER A 719 -26.47 -31.61 13.53
CA SER A 719 -27.12 -31.20 14.78
C SER A 719 -28.65 -31.11 14.66
N SER A 720 -29.29 -32.07 13.98
CA SER A 720 -30.73 -32.06 13.72
C SER A 720 -31.54 -32.81 14.79
N SER A 721 -31.95 -32.11 15.84
CA SER A 721 -33.11 -32.49 16.69
C SER A 721 -33.80 -31.26 17.31
N ILE A 722 -34.02 -30.21 16.51
CA ILE A 722 -34.77 -29.00 16.90
C ILE A 722 -35.63 -28.56 15.70
N SER A 723 -36.84 -28.09 15.94
CA SER A 723 -37.87 -27.77 14.94
C SER A 723 -37.39 -26.79 13.85
N GLU A 724 -37.90 -26.95 12.61
CA GLU A 724 -37.54 -26.15 11.43
C GLU A 724 -37.81 -24.64 11.62
N THR A 725 -38.74 -24.27 12.49
CA THR A 725 -39.04 -22.87 12.86
C THR A 725 -38.02 -22.26 13.81
N ASP A 726 -37.47 -23.05 14.74
CA ASP A 726 -36.42 -22.59 15.67
C ASP A 726 -35.06 -22.51 14.97
N GLN A 727 -34.81 -23.38 13.98
CA GLN A 727 -33.59 -23.34 13.18
C GLN A 727 -33.48 -22.07 12.32
N ALA A 728 -34.57 -21.57 11.74
CA ALA A 728 -34.57 -20.34 10.95
C ALA A 728 -34.31 -19.08 11.81
N LEU A 729 -34.89 -19.02 13.02
CA LEU A 729 -34.63 -17.95 13.99
C LEU A 729 -33.21 -18.01 14.57
N LEU A 730 -32.67 -19.21 14.78
CA LEU A 730 -31.27 -19.42 15.19
C LEU A 730 -30.27 -19.13 14.07
N LEU A 731 -30.64 -19.36 12.80
CA LEU A 731 -29.85 -19.00 11.61
C LEU A 731 -29.71 -17.47 11.49
N ASP A 732 -30.82 -16.74 11.63
CA ASP A 732 -30.78 -15.27 11.61
C ASP A 732 -30.09 -14.72 12.87
N SER A 733 -30.27 -15.30 14.07
CA SER A 733 -29.63 -14.80 15.28
C SER A 733 -28.13 -15.07 15.33
N ASN A 734 -27.66 -16.23 14.88
CA ASN A 734 -26.23 -16.58 14.90
C ASN A 734 -25.44 -15.90 13.77
N ILE A 735 -26.05 -15.72 12.59
CA ILE A 735 -25.44 -14.94 11.49
C ILE A 735 -25.40 -13.46 11.86
N ASN A 736 -26.47 -12.89 12.42
CA ASN A 736 -26.47 -11.51 12.90
C ASN A 736 -25.54 -11.31 14.10
N ALA A 737 -25.40 -12.28 15.01
CA ALA A 737 -24.45 -12.19 16.13
C ALA A 737 -22.99 -12.24 15.68
N LEU A 738 -22.65 -13.09 14.69
CA LEU A 738 -21.32 -13.11 14.09
C LEU A 738 -21.03 -11.81 13.31
N GLU A 739 -22.02 -11.26 12.60
CA GLU A 739 -21.91 -9.95 11.93
C GLU A 739 -21.79 -8.79 12.95
N ASP A 740 -22.51 -8.81 14.08
CA ASP A 740 -22.46 -7.78 15.13
C ASP A 740 -21.17 -7.84 15.98
N ILE A 741 -20.60 -9.04 16.18
CA ILE A 741 -19.28 -9.24 16.80
C ILE A 741 -18.16 -8.78 15.86
N GLU A 742 -18.32 -8.93 14.54
CA GLU A 742 -17.42 -8.33 13.55
C GLU A 742 -17.59 -6.79 13.46
N GLU A 743 -18.81 -6.27 13.64
CA GLU A 743 -19.13 -4.87 13.40
C GLU A 743 -18.81 -3.93 14.58
N THR A 744 -18.93 -4.38 15.84
CA THR A 744 -18.52 -3.57 17.01
C THR A 744 -17.00 -3.34 17.10
N ALA A 745 -16.21 -4.16 16.41
CA ALA A 745 -14.76 -4.01 16.25
C ALA A 745 -14.36 -2.99 15.15
N SER A 746 -15.28 -2.54 14.30
CA SER A 746 -14.92 -1.89 13.03
C SER A 746 -14.89 -0.33 13.06
N PHE A 747 -13.91 0.22 13.77
CA PHE A 747 -13.31 1.53 13.42
C PHE A 747 -11.80 1.45 13.68
N PRO A 748 -10.89 1.46 12.67
CA PRO A 748 -10.91 0.91 11.33
C PRO A 748 -10.29 -0.52 11.34
N ASP A 749 -10.98 -1.53 11.88
CA ASP A 749 -10.45 -2.90 11.96
C ASP A 749 -11.09 -3.92 10.99
N SER A 750 -11.94 -3.48 10.06
CA SER A 750 -12.44 -4.33 8.95
C SER A 750 -11.35 -4.81 7.96
N TYR A 751 -10.07 -4.55 8.28
CA TYR A 751 -8.91 -5.07 7.58
C TYR A 751 -8.30 -6.33 8.22
N LEU A 752 -8.80 -6.86 9.35
CA LEU A 752 -8.14 -7.96 10.08
C LEU A 752 -9.00 -9.18 10.45
N GLN A 753 -10.33 -9.11 10.51
CA GLN A 753 -11.15 -10.31 10.78
C GLN A 753 -11.19 -11.31 9.61
N ASN A 754 -10.90 -10.83 8.39
CA ASN A 754 -10.67 -11.66 7.19
C ASN A 754 -9.29 -12.41 7.21
N VAL A 755 -8.85 -12.86 8.40
CA VAL A 755 -7.58 -13.57 8.64
C VAL A 755 -7.78 -14.84 9.49
N GLN A 756 -8.47 -14.79 10.64
CA GLN A 756 -8.49 -15.88 11.64
C GLN A 756 -9.06 -17.24 11.16
N HIS A 757 -9.71 -17.29 9.99
CA HIS A 757 -10.12 -18.56 9.37
C HIS A 757 -9.62 -18.74 7.93
N LYS A 758 -8.52 -18.09 7.53
CA LYS A 758 -7.82 -18.46 6.30
C LYS A 758 -6.90 -19.64 6.59
N LYS A 759 -7.31 -20.84 6.19
CA LYS A 759 -6.36 -21.81 5.63
C LYS A 759 -5.81 -21.22 4.32
N THR A 760 -5.02 -20.16 4.41
CA THR A 760 -3.99 -19.88 3.39
C THR A 760 -3.10 -21.11 3.37
N ASP A 761 -2.89 -21.72 2.19
CA ASP A 761 -2.02 -22.90 2.00
C ASP A 761 -0.90 -22.91 3.04
N ASN A 762 -1.05 -23.76 4.07
CA ASN A 762 -0.10 -23.79 5.20
C ASN A 762 1.33 -23.94 4.68
N SER A 763 1.51 -24.60 3.53
CA SER A 763 2.80 -24.72 2.83
C SER A 763 3.48 -23.39 2.48
N GLN A 764 2.75 -22.32 2.10
CA GLN A 764 3.34 -21.03 1.73
C GLN A 764 3.72 -20.21 2.98
N ILE A 765 2.92 -20.31 4.04
CA ILE A 765 3.24 -19.72 5.34
C ILE A 765 4.40 -20.48 5.97
N ASP A 766 4.42 -21.80 5.90
CA ASP A 766 5.51 -22.64 6.41
C ASP A 766 6.81 -22.42 5.63
N GLU A 767 6.75 -22.21 4.30
CA GLU A 767 7.92 -21.81 3.50
C GLU A 767 8.40 -20.39 3.87
N LEU A 768 7.47 -19.47 4.15
CA LEU A 768 7.78 -18.10 4.61
C LEU A 768 8.36 -18.12 6.03
N LEU A 769 7.84 -18.96 6.92
CA LEU A 769 8.35 -19.22 8.27
C LEU A 769 9.73 -19.89 8.22
N GLY A 770 9.94 -20.84 7.32
CA GLY A 770 11.23 -21.47 7.07
C GLY A 770 12.27 -20.47 6.52
N LEU A 771 11.85 -19.58 5.62
CA LEU A 771 12.71 -18.52 5.10
C LEU A 771 13.06 -17.50 6.18
N ILE A 772 12.11 -17.14 7.05
CA ILE A 772 12.38 -16.25 8.20
C ILE A 772 13.25 -16.94 9.26
N ALA A 773 13.07 -18.25 9.48
CA ALA A 773 13.93 -19.03 10.37
C ALA A 773 15.38 -19.06 9.86
N THR A 774 15.59 -19.28 8.56
CA THR A 774 16.93 -19.21 7.94
C THR A 774 17.54 -17.80 7.88
N LEU A 775 16.76 -16.74 8.17
CA LEU A 775 17.27 -15.36 8.32
C LEU A 775 17.69 -15.03 9.75
N LYS A 776 17.31 -15.86 10.72
CA LYS A 776 17.69 -15.72 12.12
C LYS A 776 19.12 -16.20 12.38
N ASP A 777 19.59 -17.13 11.55
CA ASP A 777 20.98 -17.60 11.44
C ASP A 777 21.79 -16.71 10.46
#